data_AF-A0A5N1JAM8-F1
#
_entry.id   AF-A0A5N1JAM8-F1
#
_cell.length_a   1.000
_cell.length_b   1.000
_cell.length_c   1.000
_cell.angle_alpha   90.00
_cell.angle_beta   90.00
_cell.angle_gamma   90.00
#
_symmetry.space_group_name_H-M   'P 1'
#
loop_
_entity.id
_entity.type
_entity.pdbx_description
1 polymer ?
#
loop_
_entity_poly.entity_id
_entity_poly.type
_entity_poly.pdbx_seq_one_letter_code
_entity_poly.pdbx_strand_id
1 'polypeptide(L)'
;MANPYFDEVYPATGTQHFDFSRYGLTIFRPDSILTAEQLNLLFGFLLNQEQLTRTRLLGVGVVCGLKPSLNPDNTITVSAGYGVTTDGDLLSLETTIYTKAVDYVLTDHPDYKPFDDIPGLNLWELVPADYTNNTQTIRPLTDLDLSDKVVALYLESEAKNADQCTGVACDAKGKVFLNQLRVMLVRKSDANALISNGLRQAAAACTRLPVLTMTRVRLDDRPYTPSLQRFQVFLRRTAVRLADGLRDAHELIRAVDPANLTAMTAPTNTLLALTRKVSANYNSQYVYDWLKDLHDAYAEFREATCHWLVACMPLNDSFPKHLLTGELVTEPGLGQPQFRHEWIRSQAIAPAADSRRKAFWLYQRILKMIELFDIPETRFERFSIKGRGTVTTLISLKITPDPYRKSPIDQRAMPFYYQPAMRAFWSYEQHKHGRTGFIHSYHRPQPALPEIQNPFAYALETYPFYRIEGFVGAGVLTTLNEILSQRRTHNLAFDVLALRTDADQLLITQDQPFDFADLTADFEDLQAQILCHVPEVDGRIPPFDLALPMTPAIFRVRWSNYQLIVSRFAGQRAAMCILAKLPLLQKLKDAYEKRKAAYEANLTFGPFLLNHPGLEHGAGVPPGGTFVLVYKNPGIVRKDVLLKKGGESIVVADFYLPYRCCGSGNGVQFVLPEPPPTVEMRDSLCLNSPKEKIDVSPDTGSFDSPLVTKEDGTFFFNPTTVGTHKLTYTVPNRAPVFVEVRVLALPTVGFNSDKLAENEAVFVYQYTDARVLTFDFGDGLEPEKIAVNGSGEGRINHKFSLREDGSGEFTVTLTATNGRCETTGPVTNRVIFEPTPPEPIELKAEEFVCFSKDIKLKVTGKPAGGKFTSDTLEISARSGSFVPNVEGPHTVQYTLGNRAEEVKFFVLPETFAIENISRPVGNVSVTFDVVILSPPEGVTYQWKLDERPIEPSEKSPDRINMTRFKFGRVGRGGRQMTLQILVKQNPVCDLKTVLLNG
;
A
#
# COMPACT_ATOMS: atom_id res chain seq x y z
N MET A 1 -61.00 27.94 -14.32
CA MET A 1 -61.72 29.23 -14.36
C MET A 1 -60.68 30.34 -14.42
N ALA A 2 -60.90 31.38 -15.23
CA ALA A 2 -60.13 32.61 -15.12
C ALA A 2 -60.45 33.27 -13.77
N ASN A 3 -59.49 34.02 -13.21
CA ASN A 3 -59.74 34.83 -12.02
C ASN A 3 -60.95 35.75 -12.30
N PRO A 4 -62.05 35.68 -11.52
CA PRO A 4 -63.27 36.44 -11.78
C PRO A 4 -63.05 37.96 -11.77
N TYR A 5 -61.91 38.44 -11.25
CA TYR A 5 -61.49 39.83 -11.38
C TYR A 5 -61.20 40.26 -12.82
N PHE A 6 -60.66 39.35 -13.62
CA PHE A 6 -60.28 39.66 -15.00
C PHE A 6 -61.47 39.61 -15.93
N ASP A 7 -62.40 38.66 -15.80
CA ASP A 7 -63.48 38.52 -16.79
C ASP A 7 -64.45 39.71 -16.87
N GLU A 8 -64.55 40.54 -15.82
CA GLU A 8 -65.35 41.78 -15.82
C GLU A 8 -64.64 42.99 -16.47
N VAL A 9 -63.30 43.02 -16.51
CA VAL A 9 -62.50 44.16 -17.01
C VAL A 9 -61.74 43.83 -18.31
N TYR A 10 -61.32 42.57 -18.47
CA TYR A 10 -60.65 41.99 -19.62
C TYR A 10 -61.08 40.52 -19.77
N PRO A 11 -62.09 40.20 -20.60
CA PRO A 11 -62.59 38.82 -20.74
C PRO A 11 -61.44 37.90 -21.15
N ALA A 12 -60.97 37.08 -20.21
CA ALA A 12 -60.02 36.04 -20.48
C ALA A 12 -60.85 34.91 -21.06
N THR A 13 -60.89 34.80 -22.39
CA THR A 13 -61.55 33.68 -23.07
C THR A 13 -60.83 32.37 -22.72
N GLY A 14 -61.19 31.77 -21.58
CA GLY A 14 -61.06 30.36 -21.19
C GLY A 14 -59.71 29.62 -21.33
N THR A 15 -58.68 30.22 -21.90
CA THR A 15 -57.48 29.50 -22.39
C THR A 15 -56.25 30.38 -22.60
N GLN A 16 -56.35 31.71 -22.48
CA GLN A 16 -55.24 32.62 -22.75
C GLN A 16 -54.72 33.26 -21.47
N HIS A 17 -53.49 32.90 -21.09
CA HIS A 17 -52.63 33.80 -20.32
C HIS A 17 -52.59 35.15 -21.04
N PHE A 18 -52.58 36.26 -20.29
CA PHE A 18 -52.63 37.63 -20.82
C PHE A 18 -51.70 37.80 -22.05
N ASP A 19 -52.29 37.90 -23.25
CA ASP A 19 -51.55 38.00 -24.52
C ASP A 19 -51.13 39.45 -24.76
N PHE A 20 -49.88 39.77 -24.44
CA PHE A 20 -49.31 41.11 -24.61
C PHE A 20 -49.27 41.61 -26.05
N SER A 21 -49.46 40.75 -27.06
CA SER A 21 -49.60 41.23 -28.43
C SER A 21 -50.86 42.10 -28.63
N ARG A 22 -51.77 42.12 -27.65
CA ARG A 22 -53.06 42.81 -27.71
C ARG A 22 -53.23 43.95 -26.69
N TYR A 23 -52.28 44.16 -25.76
CA TYR A 23 -52.43 45.14 -24.67
C TYR A 23 -51.13 45.93 -24.42
N GLY A 24 -51.23 47.26 -24.34
CA GLY A 24 -50.12 48.16 -24.02
C GLY A 24 -50.03 48.47 -22.52
N LEU A 25 -48.82 48.41 -21.94
CA LEU A 25 -48.57 48.87 -20.58
C LEU A 25 -48.44 50.40 -20.54
N THR A 26 -48.95 51.03 -19.47
CA THR A 26 -48.85 52.48 -19.28
C THR A 26 -47.49 52.86 -18.70
N ILE A 27 -46.81 53.84 -19.31
CA ILE A 27 -45.61 54.47 -18.73
C ILE A 27 -46.06 55.71 -17.93
N PHE A 28 -45.92 55.65 -16.60
CA PHE A 28 -46.34 56.72 -15.70
C PHE A 28 -45.37 57.91 -15.75
N ARG A 29 -45.91 59.12 -15.67
CA ARG A 29 -45.14 60.37 -15.57
C ARG A 29 -45.21 60.91 -14.13
N PRO A 30 -44.23 61.70 -13.67
CA PRO A 30 -44.37 62.44 -12.41
C PRO A 30 -45.72 63.18 -12.35
N ASP A 31 -46.36 63.15 -11.19
CA ASP A 31 -47.65 63.77 -10.88
C ASP A 31 -48.87 63.25 -11.69
N SER A 32 -48.76 62.09 -12.36
CA SER A 32 -49.90 61.48 -13.06
C SER A 32 -50.92 60.86 -12.11
N ILE A 33 -52.20 61.12 -12.33
CA ILE A 33 -53.31 60.46 -11.64
C ILE A 33 -53.51 59.05 -12.24
N LEU A 34 -53.42 58.00 -11.40
CA LEU A 34 -53.56 56.60 -11.81
C LEU A 34 -55.02 56.16 -11.81
N THR A 35 -55.49 55.53 -12.88
CA THR A 35 -56.84 54.95 -12.93
C THR A 35 -56.86 53.54 -12.35
N ALA A 36 -58.03 53.10 -11.87
CA ALA A 36 -58.23 51.72 -11.43
C ALA A 36 -57.86 50.73 -12.54
N GLU A 37 -58.23 51.00 -13.80
CA GLU A 37 -57.85 50.16 -14.95
C GLU A 37 -56.33 50.01 -15.08
N GLN A 38 -55.56 51.10 -14.95
CA GLN A 38 -54.10 51.06 -15.04
C GLN A 38 -53.45 50.26 -13.91
N LEU A 39 -53.95 50.40 -12.68
CA LEU A 39 -53.45 49.68 -11.52
C LEU A 39 -53.80 48.19 -11.59
N ASN A 40 -55.02 47.87 -12.03
CA ASN A 40 -55.51 46.50 -12.18
C ASN A 40 -54.75 45.77 -13.30
N LEU A 41 -54.46 46.47 -14.40
CA LEU A 41 -53.63 45.95 -15.48
C LEU A 41 -52.20 45.67 -15.02
N LEU A 42 -51.60 46.56 -14.22
CA LEU A 42 -50.25 46.36 -13.65
C LEU A 42 -50.22 45.20 -12.66
N PHE A 43 -51.18 45.13 -11.73
CA PHE A 43 -51.30 44.02 -10.79
C PHE A 43 -51.46 42.69 -11.55
N GLY A 44 -52.35 42.70 -12.53
CA GLY A 44 -52.61 41.54 -13.36
C GLY A 44 -51.40 41.08 -14.18
N PHE A 45 -50.64 42.04 -14.71
CA PHE A 45 -49.36 41.77 -15.35
C PHE A 45 -48.40 41.02 -14.44
N LEU A 46 -48.13 41.57 -13.25
CA LEU A 46 -47.16 41.01 -12.31
C LEU A 46 -47.58 39.62 -11.83
N LEU A 47 -48.86 39.44 -11.46
CA LEU A 47 -49.40 38.17 -11.03
C LEU A 47 -49.27 37.10 -12.13
N ASN A 48 -49.62 37.44 -13.37
CA ASN A 48 -49.50 36.51 -14.50
C ASN A 48 -48.03 36.16 -14.79
N GLN A 49 -47.10 37.11 -14.72
CA GLN A 49 -45.67 36.82 -14.91
C GLN A 49 -45.13 35.85 -13.84
N GLU A 50 -45.54 36.00 -12.57
CA GLU A 50 -45.16 35.07 -11.51
C GLU A 50 -45.75 33.67 -11.74
N GLN A 51 -47.05 33.58 -12.05
CA GLN A 51 -47.72 32.32 -12.33
C GLN A 51 -47.13 31.60 -13.54
N LEU A 52 -46.82 32.34 -14.62
CA LEU A 52 -46.13 31.81 -15.80
C LEU A 52 -44.70 31.35 -15.47
N THR A 53 -43.97 32.09 -14.66
CA THR A 53 -42.62 31.67 -14.23
C THR A 53 -42.68 30.33 -13.52
N ARG A 54 -43.60 30.16 -12.57
CA ARG A 54 -43.77 28.90 -11.85
C ARG A 54 -44.22 27.77 -12.77
N THR A 55 -45.31 27.96 -13.52
CA THR A 55 -45.92 26.90 -14.35
C THR A 55 -45.12 26.55 -15.60
N ARG A 56 -44.39 27.51 -16.20
CA ARG A 56 -43.69 27.34 -17.49
C ARG A 56 -42.20 27.15 -17.36
N LEU A 57 -41.54 27.75 -16.37
CA LEU A 57 -40.07 27.68 -16.23
C LEU A 57 -39.61 26.77 -15.09
N LEU A 58 -40.44 26.58 -14.05
CA LEU A 58 -40.09 25.76 -12.89
C LEU A 58 -40.76 24.38 -12.91
N GLY A 59 -42.07 24.35 -12.68
CA GLY A 59 -42.86 23.13 -12.53
C GLY A 59 -44.10 23.33 -11.68
N VAL A 60 -44.89 22.28 -11.56
CA VAL A 60 -46.14 22.23 -10.79
C VAL A 60 -46.22 20.93 -9.98
N GLY A 61 -47.08 20.89 -8.97
CA GLY A 61 -47.20 19.79 -8.01
C GLY A 61 -46.51 20.10 -6.68
N VAL A 62 -46.38 19.08 -5.83
CA VAL A 62 -45.75 19.18 -4.51
C VAL A 62 -44.23 19.19 -4.67
N VAL A 63 -43.58 20.26 -4.19
CA VAL A 63 -42.12 20.42 -4.29
C VAL A 63 -41.42 19.65 -3.16
N CYS A 64 -41.87 19.86 -1.92
CA CYS A 64 -41.34 19.17 -0.76
C CYS A 64 -42.36 19.13 0.38
N GLY A 65 -42.19 18.19 1.31
CA GLY A 65 -43.06 18.09 2.49
C GLY A 65 -44.51 17.76 2.11
N LEU A 66 -45.48 18.34 2.82
CA LEU A 66 -46.90 18.07 2.64
C LEU A 66 -47.18 16.56 2.66
N LYS A 67 -46.55 15.83 3.58
CA LYS A 67 -46.72 14.38 3.70
C LYS A 67 -47.75 14.11 4.78
N PRO A 68 -48.90 13.49 4.44
CA PRO A 68 -49.87 13.11 5.45
C PRO A 68 -49.42 11.82 6.15
N SER A 69 -49.61 11.74 7.47
CA SER A 69 -49.39 10.54 8.27
C SER A 69 -50.53 10.34 9.25
N LEU A 70 -51.03 9.10 9.32
CA LEU A 70 -52.01 8.67 10.31
C LEU A 70 -51.29 8.25 11.60
N ASN A 71 -51.58 8.94 12.70
CA ASN A 71 -50.99 8.67 14.00
C ASN A 71 -51.75 7.54 14.73
N PRO A 72 -51.12 6.86 15.72
CA PRO A 72 -51.77 5.78 16.47
C PRO A 72 -53.02 6.18 17.25
N ASP A 73 -53.20 7.47 17.53
CA ASP A 73 -54.35 8.06 18.23
C ASP A 73 -55.47 8.51 17.28
N ASN A 74 -55.45 8.05 16.02
CA ASN A 74 -56.37 8.45 14.95
C ASN A 74 -56.36 9.95 14.62
N THR A 75 -55.27 10.66 14.96
CA THR A 75 -55.03 12.02 14.46
C THR A 75 -54.25 12.00 13.15
N ILE A 76 -54.38 13.06 12.35
CA ILE A 76 -53.67 13.19 11.06
C ILE A 76 -52.64 14.29 11.21
N THR A 77 -51.38 13.99 10.89
CA THR A 77 -50.33 15.02 10.78
C THR A 77 -50.03 15.27 9.32
N VAL A 78 -50.01 16.54 8.91
CA VAL A 78 -49.50 16.94 7.60
C VAL A 78 -48.19 17.68 7.83
N SER A 79 -47.09 17.20 7.25
CA SER A 79 -45.79 17.82 7.44
C SER A 79 -45.66 19.17 6.73
N ALA A 80 -44.85 20.07 7.31
CA ALA A 80 -44.51 21.33 6.68
C ALA A 80 -43.96 21.14 5.27
N GLY A 81 -44.38 22.00 4.34
CA GLY A 81 -44.00 21.89 2.94
C GLY A 81 -44.77 22.85 2.05
N TYR A 82 -44.51 22.76 0.75
CA TYR A 82 -45.18 23.60 -0.24
C TYR A 82 -45.28 22.93 -1.61
N GLY A 83 -46.18 23.44 -2.43
CA GLY A 83 -46.39 23.01 -3.80
C GLY A 83 -47.01 24.09 -4.65
N VAL A 84 -47.06 23.86 -5.96
CA VAL A 84 -47.56 24.82 -6.95
C VAL A 84 -48.71 24.19 -7.73
N THR A 85 -49.86 24.86 -7.83
CA THR A 85 -51.01 24.38 -8.61
C THR A 85 -50.81 24.59 -10.12
N THR A 86 -51.68 24.04 -10.98
CA THR A 86 -51.60 24.32 -12.43
C THR A 86 -51.97 25.75 -12.82
N ASP A 87 -52.58 26.53 -11.91
CA ASP A 87 -52.77 27.98 -12.09
C ASP A 87 -51.55 28.81 -11.61
N GLY A 88 -50.54 28.16 -11.02
CA GLY A 88 -49.32 28.82 -10.52
C GLY A 88 -49.43 29.37 -9.10
N ASP A 89 -50.45 28.94 -8.34
CA ASP A 89 -50.60 29.32 -6.93
C ASP A 89 -49.63 28.53 -6.06
N LEU A 90 -48.93 29.22 -5.17
CA LEU A 90 -48.03 28.60 -4.19
C LEU A 90 -48.83 28.26 -2.93
N LEU A 91 -49.01 26.97 -2.67
CA LEU A 91 -49.66 26.46 -1.45
C LEU A 91 -48.58 26.07 -0.45
N SER A 92 -48.64 26.60 0.77
CA SER A 92 -47.67 26.32 1.84
C SER A 92 -48.41 25.98 3.13
N LEU A 93 -47.91 24.98 3.83
CA LEU A 93 -48.38 24.61 5.17
C LEU A 93 -47.20 24.45 6.11
N GLU A 94 -47.43 24.81 7.37
CA GLU A 94 -46.61 24.38 8.50
C GLU A 94 -47.06 23.00 8.98
N THR A 95 -46.23 22.34 9.79
CA THR A 95 -46.58 21.03 10.35
C THR A 95 -47.78 21.20 11.28
N THR A 96 -48.91 20.62 10.92
CA THR A 96 -50.17 20.75 11.67
C THR A 96 -50.72 19.37 12.01
N ILE A 97 -51.23 19.23 13.24
CA ILE A 97 -51.94 18.04 13.72
C ILE A 97 -53.43 18.34 13.70
N TYR A 98 -54.18 17.51 12.98
CA TYR A 98 -55.63 17.59 12.84
C TYR A 98 -56.28 16.49 13.67
N THR A 99 -57.30 16.88 14.44
CA THR A 99 -58.00 15.97 15.37
C THR A 99 -59.48 15.81 15.03
N LYS A 100 -60.01 16.71 14.20
CA LYS A 100 -61.43 16.81 13.85
C LYS A 100 -61.59 17.00 12.34
N ALA A 101 -62.78 16.68 11.84
CA ALA A 101 -63.20 16.95 10.48
C ALA A 101 -64.54 17.68 10.47
N VAL A 102 -64.77 18.47 9.43
CA VAL A 102 -66.03 19.19 9.21
C VAL A 102 -66.57 18.81 7.84
N ASP A 103 -67.86 18.47 7.76
CA ASP A 103 -68.51 18.20 6.46
C ASP A 103 -68.49 19.49 5.63
N TYR A 104 -67.80 19.48 4.48
CA TYR A 104 -67.64 20.65 3.61
C TYR A 104 -68.64 20.58 2.46
N VAL A 105 -69.45 21.64 2.30
CA VAL A 105 -70.52 21.70 1.31
C VAL A 105 -70.11 22.62 0.17
N LEU A 106 -70.12 22.11 -1.07
CA LEU A 106 -69.67 22.86 -2.24
C LEU A 106 -70.51 24.11 -2.57
N THR A 107 -71.76 24.19 -2.09
CA THR A 107 -72.71 25.26 -2.44
C THR A 107 -72.31 26.66 -1.97
N ASP A 108 -71.33 26.76 -1.08
CA ASP A 108 -70.87 28.03 -0.49
C ASP A 108 -69.70 28.67 -1.27
N HIS A 109 -69.35 28.14 -2.45
CA HIS A 109 -68.12 28.46 -3.16
C HIS A 109 -68.35 28.81 -4.65
N PRO A 110 -67.45 29.59 -5.27
CA PRO A 110 -67.49 29.82 -6.71
C PRO A 110 -67.27 28.50 -7.46
N ASP A 111 -67.99 28.32 -8.58
CA ASP A 111 -67.91 27.15 -9.45
C ASP A 111 -66.43 26.70 -9.61
N TYR A 112 -66.12 25.49 -9.17
CA TYR A 112 -64.80 24.89 -9.28
C TYR A 112 -64.91 23.58 -10.04
N LYS A 113 -64.76 23.71 -11.36
CA LYS A 113 -65.03 22.65 -12.33
C LYS A 113 -64.48 21.27 -11.97
N PRO A 114 -63.22 21.10 -11.50
CA PRO A 114 -62.72 19.77 -11.12
C PRO A 114 -63.52 19.08 -10.01
N PHE A 115 -64.17 19.83 -9.11
CA PHE A 115 -65.06 19.26 -8.10
C PHE A 115 -66.50 19.13 -8.63
N ASP A 116 -66.98 20.11 -9.41
CA ASP A 116 -68.33 20.08 -10.00
C ASP A 116 -68.53 18.93 -11.00
N ASP A 117 -67.48 18.57 -11.73
CA ASP A 117 -67.46 17.46 -12.69
C ASP A 117 -67.52 16.08 -12.00
N ILE A 118 -67.50 16.00 -10.66
CA ILE A 118 -67.60 14.78 -9.87
C ILE A 118 -68.97 14.73 -9.15
N PRO A 119 -69.98 14.04 -9.70
CA PRO A 119 -71.30 13.95 -9.09
C PRO A 119 -71.25 13.31 -7.70
N GLY A 120 -71.76 14.03 -6.69
CA GLY A 120 -71.84 13.51 -5.31
C GLY A 120 -70.50 13.47 -4.56
N LEU A 121 -69.52 14.28 -4.99
CA LEU A 121 -68.25 14.45 -4.28
C LEU A 121 -68.48 14.83 -2.82
N ASN A 122 -67.89 14.04 -1.90
CA ASN A 122 -67.91 14.33 -0.47
C ASN A 122 -66.54 14.85 -0.04
N LEU A 123 -66.54 16.02 0.61
CA LEU A 123 -65.34 16.67 1.12
C LEU A 123 -65.44 16.84 2.64
N TRP A 124 -64.33 16.60 3.33
CA TRP A 124 -64.23 16.84 4.77
C TRP A 124 -63.05 17.74 5.08
N GLU A 125 -63.28 18.92 5.63
CA GLU A 125 -62.21 19.83 6.04
C GLU A 125 -61.57 19.35 7.34
N LEU A 126 -60.26 19.15 7.33
CA LEU A 126 -59.45 18.83 8.50
C LEU A 126 -59.22 20.09 9.32
N VAL A 127 -59.54 20.03 10.61
CA VAL A 127 -59.37 21.16 11.53
C VAL A 127 -58.63 20.74 12.81
N PRO A 128 -57.80 21.65 13.37
CA PRO A 128 -57.07 21.40 14.62
C PRO A 128 -58.00 21.36 15.83
N ALA A 129 -57.45 20.99 16.99
CA ALA A 129 -58.23 20.79 18.21
C ALA A 129 -58.96 22.05 18.71
N ASP A 130 -58.35 23.21 18.51
CA ASP A 130 -58.82 24.55 18.92
C ASP A 130 -59.87 25.17 17.98
N TYR A 131 -60.13 24.55 16.82
CA TYR A 131 -61.18 25.02 15.92
C TYR A 131 -62.58 24.90 16.55
N THR A 132 -63.33 26.00 16.48
CA THR A 132 -64.72 26.11 16.94
C THR A 132 -65.56 26.77 15.86
N ASN A 133 -66.70 26.17 15.52
CA ASN A 133 -67.68 26.74 14.60
C ASN A 133 -69.09 26.27 15.01
N ASN A 134 -70.03 27.22 15.15
CA ASN A 134 -71.39 26.96 15.62
C ASN A 134 -72.38 26.67 14.48
N THR A 135 -71.97 26.82 13.22
CA THR A 135 -72.84 26.64 12.05
C THR A 135 -72.57 25.36 11.27
N GLN A 136 -71.48 24.64 11.56
CA GLN A 136 -71.06 23.45 10.82
C GLN A 136 -71.02 22.20 11.72
N THR A 137 -71.29 21.03 11.14
CA THR A 137 -71.22 19.74 11.84
C THR A 137 -69.76 19.32 12.01
N ILE A 138 -69.22 19.45 13.21
CA ILE A 138 -67.86 19.03 13.57
C ILE A 138 -67.90 17.58 14.08
N ARG A 139 -67.06 16.70 13.52
CA ARG A 139 -66.92 15.30 13.93
C ARG A 139 -65.49 14.97 14.33
N PRO A 140 -65.25 14.11 15.34
CA PRO A 140 -63.93 13.58 15.60
C PRO A 140 -63.49 12.67 14.44
N LEU A 141 -62.17 12.61 14.18
CA LEU A 141 -61.65 11.78 13.08
C LEU A 141 -61.91 10.28 13.26
N THR A 142 -62.16 9.83 14.50
CA THR A 142 -62.54 8.45 14.83
C THR A 142 -63.86 8.01 14.18
N ASP A 143 -64.71 8.96 13.80
CA ASP A 143 -66.03 8.68 13.21
C ASP A 143 -65.95 8.50 11.69
N LEU A 144 -64.77 8.71 11.08
CA LEU A 144 -64.52 8.55 9.66
C LEU A 144 -63.67 7.30 9.40
N ASP A 145 -63.99 6.58 8.33
CA ASP A 145 -63.08 5.57 7.78
C ASP A 145 -61.91 6.26 7.07
N LEU A 146 -60.75 6.30 7.73
CA LEU A 146 -59.53 6.94 7.24
C LEU A 146 -58.73 6.06 6.25
N SER A 147 -59.04 4.77 6.12
CA SER A 147 -58.30 3.83 5.27
C SER A 147 -58.47 4.11 3.76
N ASP A 148 -59.62 4.68 3.39
CA ASP A 148 -60.00 5.08 2.05
C ASP A 148 -59.79 6.58 1.77
N LYS A 149 -58.99 7.29 2.58
CA LYS A 149 -58.86 8.75 2.46
C LYS A 149 -57.52 9.21 1.88
N VAL A 150 -57.61 10.28 1.10
CA VAL A 150 -56.52 11.05 0.51
C VAL A 150 -56.62 12.47 1.04
N VAL A 151 -55.49 13.04 1.44
CA VAL A 151 -55.42 14.44 1.87
C VAL A 151 -55.20 15.34 0.65
N ALA A 152 -56.03 16.35 0.51
CA ALA A 152 -55.98 17.34 -0.56
C ALA A 152 -55.86 18.75 0.02
N LEU A 153 -55.00 19.58 -0.55
CA LEU A 153 -55.01 21.02 -0.30
C LEU A 153 -55.90 21.67 -1.34
N TYR A 154 -56.76 22.59 -0.92
CA TYR A 154 -57.63 23.36 -1.80
C TYR A 154 -57.51 24.85 -1.48
N LEU A 155 -57.14 25.65 -2.47
CA LEU A 155 -57.11 27.10 -2.36
C LEU A 155 -58.45 27.67 -2.80
N GLU A 156 -59.33 27.85 -1.83
CA GLU A 156 -60.61 28.50 -2.07
C GLU A 156 -60.37 29.99 -2.33
N SER A 157 -60.83 30.48 -3.47
CA SER A 157 -60.63 31.87 -3.91
C SER A 157 -61.98 32.52 -4.19
N GLU A 158 -62.38 33.51 -3.39
CA GLU A 158 -63.68 34.19 -3.53
C GLU A 158 -63.50 35.71 -3.66
N ALA A 159 -64.27 36.35 -4.55
CA ALA A 159 -64.31 37.80 -4.68
C ALA A 159 -65.57 38.35 -3.98
N LYS A 160 -65.38 39.02 -2.84
CA LYS A 160 -66.49 39.65 -2.09
C LYS A 160 -66.61 41.14 -2.42
N ASN A 161 -67.84 41.61 -2.59
CA ASN A 161 -68.12 43.04 -2.63
C ASN A 161 -67.96 43.62 -1.22
N ALA A 162 -67.28 44.75 -1.08
CA ALA A 162 -67.28 45.50 0.17
C ALA A 162 -68.64 46.20 0.35
N ASP A 163 -69.54 45.63 1.16
CA ASP A 163 -70.81 46.26 1.48
C ASP A 163 -70.65 47.26 2.63
N GLN A 164 -70.73 48.56 2.31
CA GLN A 164 -71.48 49.63 3.01
C GLN A 164 -70.92 51.02 2.65
N CYS A 165 -71.60 51.76 1.76
CA CYS A 165 -71.37 53.20 1.59
C CYS A 165 -72.26 53.98 2.59
N THR A 166 -71.63 54.66 3.53
CA THR A 166 -72.27 55.68 4.37
C THR A 166 -71.70 57.05 4.00
N GLY A 167 -72.33 57.73 3.04
CA GLY A 167 -72.03 59.13 2.70
C GLY A 167 -71.14 59.37 1.47
N VAL A 168 -71.04 60.65 1.10
CA VAL A 168 -70.81 61.25 -0.24
C VAL A 168 -69.43 60.99 -0.88
N ALA A 169 -68.59 60.13 -0.31
CA ALA A 169 -67.33 59.67 -0.92
C ALA A 169 -67.30 58.14 -0.95
N CYS A 170 -67.71 57.56 -2.07
CA CYS A 170 -67.81 56.11 -2.28
C CYS A 170 -66.60 55.64 -3.10
N ASP A 171 -65.41 56.10 -2.69
CA ASP A 171 -64.10 55.84 -3.34
C ASP A 171 -63.56 54.44 -2.98
N ALA A 172 -64.23 53.72 -2.07
CA ALA A 172 -63.88 52.41 -1.56
C ALA A 172 -64.62 51.24 -2.26
N LYS A 173 -64.90 51.34 -3.56
CA LYS A 173 -65.59 50.30 -4.36
C LYS A 173 -64.64 49.20 -4.87
N GLY A 174 -63.78 48.66 -4.01
CA GLY A 174 -62.95 47.51 -4.34
C GLY A 174 -63.68 46.19 -4.04
N LYS A 175 -63.53 45.18 -4.90
CA LYS A 175 -63.81 43.79 -4.51
C LYS A 175 -62.63 43.28 -3.67
N VAL A 176 -62.91 42.66 -2.53
CA VAL A 176 -61.90 41.97 -1.72
C VAL A 176 -61.75 40.56 -2.25
N PHE A 177 -60.53 40.19 -2.65
CA PHE A 177 -60.21 38.83 -3.07
C PHE A 177 -59.68 38.05 -1.86
N LEU A 178 -60.44 37.07 -1.40
CA LEU A 178 -60.10 36.22 -0.27
C LEU A 178 -59.59 34.87 -0.78
N ASN A 179 -58.36 34.54 -0.42
CA ASN A 179 -57.76 33.24 -0.66
C ASN A 179 -57.65 32.49 0.67
N GLN A 180 -58.38 31.39 0.81
CA GLN A 180 -58.35 30.54 1.99
C GLN A 180 -57.83 29.15 1.62
N LEU A 181 -56.68 28.79 2.19
CA LEU A 181 -56.13 27.43 2.05
C LEU A 181 -56.85 26.48 3.00
N ARG A 182 -57.51 25.48 2.45
CA ARG A 182 -58.19 24.42 3.19
C ARG A 182 -57.48 23.09 3.02
N VAL A 183 -57.49 22.29 4.08
CA VAL A 183 -56.97 20.92 4.07
C VAL A 183 -58.16 19.98 4.11
N MET A 184 -58.34 19.19 3.07
CA MET A 184 -59.50 18.35 2.85
C MET A 184 -59.14 16.87 2.88
N LEU A 185 -60.10 16.02 3.25
CA LEU A 185 -60.11 14.60 2.95
C LEU A 185 -61.04 14.33 1.77
N VAL A 186 -60.58 13.47 0.88
CA VAL A 186 -61.31 12.97 -0.29
C VAL A 186 -61.22 11.44 -0.32
N ARG A 187 -62.23 10.74 -0.83
CA ARG A 187 -62.16 9.29 -1.03
C ARG A 187 -61.15 8.93 -2.12
N LYS A 188 -60.53 7.75 -2.06
CA LYS A 188 -59.61 7.29 -3.13
C LYS A 188 -60.33 7.17 -4.49
N SER A 189 -61.61 6.78 -4.50
CA SER A 189 -62.44 6.74 -5.72
C SER A 189 -62.54 8.09 -6.42
N ASP A 190 -62.73 9.15 -5.64
CA ASP A 190 -63.00 10.49 -6.15
C ASP A 190 -61.68 11.21 -6.45
N ALA A 191 -60.64 10.96 -5.64
CA ALA A 191 -59.27 11.40 -5.90
C ALA A 191 -58.73 10.90 -7.26
N ASN A 192 -59.20 9.75 -7.75
CA ASN A 192 -58.84 9.23 -9.07
C ASN A 192 -59.38 10.11 -10.23
N ALA A 193 -60.47 10.84 -10.03
CA ALA A 193 -60.98 11.82 -10.99
C ALA A 193 -60.23 13.17 -10.90
N LEU A 194 -59.64 13.46 -9.74
CA LEU A 194 -58.88 14.70 -9.46
C LEU A 194 -57.43 14.67 -9.92
N ILE A 195 -56.90 13.49 -10.29
CA ILE A 195 -55.55 13.34 -10.85
C ILE A 195 -55.62 12.78 -12.28
N SER A 196 -54.90 13.39 -13.21
CA SER A 196 -54.90 12.86 -14.58
C SER A 196 -54.28 11.46 -14.63
N ASN A 197 -54.91 10.55 -15.39
CA ASN A 197 -54.39 9.19 -15.52
C ASN A 197 -52.97 9.18 -16.11
N GLY A 198 -52.67 10.01 -17.12
CA GLY A 198 -51.34 10.09 -17.71
C GLY A 198 -50.25 10.51 -16.70
N LEU A 199 -50.51 11.51 -15.87
CA LEU A 199 -49.56 11.96 -14.84
C LEU A 199 -49.38 10.92 -13.73
N ARG A 200 -50.48 10.29 -13.29
CA ARG A 200 -50.42 9.21 -12.30
C ARG A 200 -49.59 8.02 -12.82
N GLN A 201 -49.78 7.64 -14.09
CA GLN A 201 -48.99 6.58 -14.71
C GLN A 201 -47.52 6.98 -14.93
N ALA A 202 -47.24 8.25 -15.23
CA ALA A 202 -45.87 8.74 -15.36
C ALA A 202 -45.12 8.77 -14.01
N ALA A 203 -45.78 9.16 -12.92
CA ALA A 203 -45.21 9.15 -11.58
C ALA A 203 -44.89 7.71 -11.11
N ALA A 204 -45.78 6.76 -11.39
CA ALA A 204 -45.61 5.35 -11.02
C ALA A 204 -44.84 4.51 -12.06
N ALA A 205 -44.28 5.12 -13.10
CA ALA A 205 -43.78 4.41 -14.28
C ALA A 205 -42.70 3.36 -13.97
N CYS A 206 -41.74 3.72 -13.11
CA CYS A 206 -40.58 2.89 -12.80
C CYS A 206 -40.93 1.72 -11.88
N THR A 207 -41.88 1.91 -10.97
CA THR A 207 -42.36 0.90 -10.01
C THR A 207 -43.41 -0.03 -10.62
N ARG A 208 -44.17 0.45 -11.63
CA ARG A 208 -45.14 -0.37 -12.37
C ARG A 208 -44.47 -1.40 -13.28
N LEU A 209 -43.30 -1.09 -13.83
CA LEU A 209 -42.55 -2.02 -14.67
C LEU A 209 -41.87 -3.10 -13.82
N PRO A 210 -42.07 -4.39 -14.12
CA PRO A 210 -41.49 -5.46 -13.33
C PRO A 210 -39.96 -5.43 -13.38
N VAL A 211 -39.33 -5.69 -12.24
CA VAL A 211 -37.89 -5.97 -12.21
C VAL A 211 -37.66 -7.35 -12.83
N LEU A 212 -37.15 -7.37 -14.05
CA LEU A 212 -36.73 -8.61 -14.69
C LEU A 212 -35.37 -9.02 -14.15
N THR A 213 -35.25 -10.29 -13.78
CA THR A 213 -33.98 -10.91 -13.38
C THR A 213 -33.61 -12.00 -14.37
N MET A 214 -32.40 -11.96 -14.89
CA MET A 214 -31.85 -13.03 -15.73
C MET A 214 -30.95 -13.94 -14.90
N THR A 215 -31.37 -15.19 -14.70
CA THR A 215 -30.52 -16.17 -14.02
C THR A 215 -29.38 -16.60 -14.95
N ARG A 216 -28.23 -16.87 -14.36
CA ARG A 216 -27.10 -17.47 -15.07
C ARG A 216 -27.43 -18.93 -15.41
N VAL A 217 -27.05 -19.35 -16.61
CA VAL A 217 -27.11 -20.76 -17.00
C VAL A 217 -25.99 -21.52 -16.32
N ARG A 218 -26.36 -22.54 -15.56
CA ARG A 218 -25.43 -23.51 -14.98
C ARG A 218 -25.30 -24.70 -15.92
N LEU A 219 -24.06 -25.09 -16.22
CA LEU A 219 -23.75 -26.28 -16.98
C LEU A 219 -23.52 -27.41 -15.99
N ASP A 220 -24.60 -28.05 -15.50
CA ASP A 220 -24.48 -29.05 -14.43
C ASP A 220 -24.48 -30.50 -14.96
N ASP A 221 -24.88 -30.74 -16.21
CA ASP A 221 -25.08 -32.10 -16.71
C ASP A 221 -24.09 -32.52 -17.79
N ARG A 222 -23.86 -33.83 -17.80
CA ARG A 222 -22.90 -34.51 -18.66
C ARG A 222 -23.65 -35.59 -19.40
N PRO A 223 -23.53 -35.71 -20.73
CA PRO A 223 -22.63 -35.01 -21.67
C PRO A 223 -23.14 -33.65 -22.20
N TYR A 224 -22.40 -32.99 -23.12
CA TYR A 224 -22.75 -31.70 -23.74
C TYR A 224 -24.18 -31.61 -24.31
N THR A 225 -24.69 -32.67 -24.94
CA THR A 225 -25.99 -32.66 -25.65
C THR A 225 -27.19 -32.37 -24.73
N PRO A 226 -27.39 -33.06 -23.59
CA PRO A 226 -28.38 -32.67 -22.58
C PRO A 226 -28.26 -31.21 -22.11
N SER A 227 -27.03 -30.71 -21.96
CA SER A 227 -26.75 -29.33 -21.53
C SER A 227 -27.21 -28.30 -22.55
N LEU A 228 -27.01 -28.56 -23.84
CA LEU A 228 -27.58 -27.74 -24.92
C LEU A 228 -29.12 -27.73 -24.88
N GLN A 229 -29.76 -28.87 -24.58
CA GLN A 229 -31.22 -28.98 -24.56
C GLN A 229 -31.85 -28.18 -23.41
N ARG A 230 -31.29 -28.27 -22.19
CA ARG A 230 -31.72 -27.42 -21.06
C ARG A 230 -31.44 -25.94 -21.32
N PHE A 231 -30.32 -25.63 -21.96
CA PHE A 231 -30.01 -24.27 -22.37
C PHE A 231 -31.08 -23.70 -23.32
N GLN A 232 -31.50 -24.44 -24.34
CA GLN A 232 -32.58 -24.02 -25.24
C GLN A 232 -33.92 -23.81 -24.51
N VAL A 233 -34.26 -24.67 -23.54
CA VAL A 233 -35.47 -24.49 -22.71
C VAL A 233 -35.38 -23.22 -21.87
N PHE A 234 -34.21 -22.95 -21.28
CA PHE A 234 -33.94 -21.74 -20.53
C PHE A 234 -34.11 -20.47 -21.40
N LEU A 235 -33.58 -20.47 -22.62
CA LEU A 235 -33.72 -19.34 -23.55
C LEU A 235 -35.18 -19.05 -23.88
N ARG A 236 -35.97 -20.10 -24.15
CA ARG A 236 -37.40 -19.95 -24.43
C ARG A 236 -38.16 -19.34 -23.25
N ARG A 237 -37.90 -19.81 -22.02
CA ARG A 237 -38.52 -19.25 -20.80
C ARG A 237 -38.13 -17.79 -20.58
N THR A 238 -36.86 -17.45 -20.80
CA THR A 238 -36.35 -16.09 -20.66
C THR A 238 -36.97 -15.14 -21.69
N ALA A 239 -37.09 -15.58 -22.94
CA ALA A 239 -37.73 -14.80 -23.99
C ALA A 239 -39.21 -14.50 -23.71
N VAL A 240 -39.95 -15.43 -23.08
CA VAL A 240 -41.35 -15.19 -22.65
C VAL A 240 -41.41 -14.09 -21.58
N ARG A 241 -40.57 -14.17 -20.55
CA ARG A 241 -40.51 -13.15 -19.49
C ARG A 241 -40.16 -11.76 -20.03
N LEU A 242 -39.20 -11.69 -20.94
CA LEU A 242 -38.86 -10.44 -21.63
C LEU A 242 -40.01 -9.94 -22.50
N ALA A 243 -40.67 -10.82 -23.26
CA ALA A 243 -41.82 -10.46 -24.08
C ALA A 243 -42.99 -9.89 -23.26
N ASP A 244 -43.24 -10.42 -22.06
CA ASP A 244 -44.26 -9.88 -21.15
C ASP A 244 -43.85 -8.50 -20.60
N GLY A 245 -42.61 -8.35 -20.11
CA GLY A 245 -42.11 -7.04 -19.66
C GLY A 245 -42.10 -5.96 -20.75
N LEU A 246 -41.84 -6.34 -22.01
CA LEU A 246 -41.94 -5.41 -23.16
C LEU A 246 -43.37 -5.03 -23.52
N ARG A 247 -44.34 -5.91 -23.23
CA ARG A 247 -45.77 -5.60 -23.37
C ARG A 247 -46.20 -4.62 -22.30
N ASP A 248 -45.77 -4.82 -21.05
CA ASP A 248 -46.04 -3.88 -19.95
C ASP A 248 -45.43 -2.50 -20.24
N ALA A 249 -44.21 -2.47 -20.78
CA ALA A 249 -43.57 -1.25 -21.26
C ALA A 249 -44.37 -0.55 -22.36
N HIS A 250 -44.88 -1.30 -23.34
CA HIS A 250 -45.72 -0.76 -24.40
C HIS A 250 -47.02 -0.14 -23.84
N GLU A 251 -47.70 -0.86 -22.95
CA GLU A 251 -48.94 -0.41 -22.30
C GLU A 251 -48.73 0.84 -21.43
N LEU A 252 -47.59 0.93 -20.75
CA LEU A 252 -47.22 2.11 -20.00
C LEU A 252 -46.96 3.31 -20.91
N ILE A 253 -46.19 3.14 -21.99
CA ILE A 253 -45.96 4.19 -22.99
C ILE A 253 -47.30 4.66 -23.57
N ARG A 254 -48.21 3.74 -23.90
CA ARG A 254 -49.56 4.05 -24.39
C ARG A 254 -50.36 4.89 -23.41
N ALA A 255 -50.24 4.61 -22.12
CA ALA A 255 -50.98 5.35 -21.09
C ALA A 255 -50.40 6.76 -20.83
N VAL A 256 -49.09 6.95 -20.98
CA VAL A 256 -48.40 8.22 -20.72
C VAL A 256 -48.37 9.13 -21.96
N ASP A 257 -48.25 8.56 -23.16
CA ASP A 257 -48.07 9.30 -24.41
C ASP A 257 -48.63 8.54 -25.63
N PRO A 258 -49.96 8.47 -25.78
CA PRO A 258 -50.59 7.71 -26.85
C PRO A 258 -50.22 8.21 -28.26
N ALA A 259 -49.82 9.48 -28.41
CA ALA A 259 -49.44 10.06 -29.70
C ALA A 259 -48.12 9.50 -30.25
N ASN A 260 -47.19 9.13 -29.38
CA ASN A 260 -45.90 8.54 -29.76
C ASN A 260 -45.95 7.01 -29.95
N LEU A 261 -47.11 6.38 -29.73
CA LEU A 261 -47.25 4.93 -29.81
C LEU A 261 -47.20 4.39 -31.25
N THR A 262 -47.69 5.16 -32.24
CA THR A 262 -47.71 4.75 -33.66
C THR A 262 -46.30 4.60 -34.25
N ALA A 263 -45.29 5.21 -33.64
CA ALA A 263 -43.89 5.06 -34.03
C ALA A 263 -43.17 3.86 -33.38
N MET A 264 -43.75 3.22 -32.34
CA MET A 264 -43.05 2.30 -31.44
C MET A 264 -43.86 1.03 -31.14
N THR A 265 -43.99 0.11 -32.10
CA THR A 265 -44.70 -1.17 -31.91
C THR A 265 -43.77 -2.25 -31.33
N ALA A 266 -44.24 -3.01 -30.33
CA ALA A 266 -43.45 -4.05 -29.64
C ALA A 266 -43.46 -5.39 -30.40
N PRO A 267 -42.33 -5.89 -30.95
CA PRO A 267 -42.28 -7.12 -31.75
C PRO A 267 -42.12 -8.38 -30.86
N THR A 268 -42.99 -8.56 -29.86
CA THR A 268 -42.93 -9.68 -28.90
C THR A 268 -43.04 -11.05 -29.57
N ASN A 269 -43.91 -11.19 -30.56
CA ASN A 269 -44.04 -12.42 -31.36
C ASN A 269 -42.77 -12.72 -32.17
N THR A 270 -42.14 -11.69 -32.72
CA THR A 270 -40.87 -11.81 -33.45
C THR A 270 -39.75 -12.28 -32.52
N LEU A 271 -39.65 -11.70 -31.32
CA LEU A 271 -38.71 -12.15 -30.27
C LEU A 271 -38.86 -13.64 -29.97
N LEU A 272 -40.08 -14.11 -29.74
CA LEU A 272 -40.36 -15.52 -29.46
C LEU A 272 -40.07 -16.44 -30.65
N ALA A 273 -40.36 -15.99 -31.88
CA ALA A 273 -40.11 -16.75 -33.09
C ALA A 273 -38.61 -16.86 -33.41
N LEU A 274 -37.87 -15.75 -33.34
CA LEU A 274 -36.41 -15.71 -33.54
C LEU A 274 -35.69 -16.56 -32.50
N THR A 275 -36.07 -16.45 -31.22
CA THR A 275 -35.49 -17.28 -30.14
C THR A 275 -35.64 -18.76 -30.46
N ARG A 276 -36.84 -19.21 -30.88
CA ARG A 276 -37.10 -20.61 -31.24
C ARG A 276 -36.32 -21.06 -32.47
N LYS A 277 -36.32 -20.24 -33.53
CA LYS A 277 -35.68 -20.55 -34.82
C LYS A 277 -34.16 -20.61 -34.69
N VAL A 278 -33.55 -19.62 -34.06
CA VAL A 278 -32.09 -19.44 -34.05
C VAL A 278 -31.41 -20.36 -33.02
N SER A 279 -32.04 -20.58 -31.87
CA SER A 279 -31.51 -21.52 -30.85
C SER A 279 -31.59 -22.99 -31.28
N ALA A 280 -32.37 -23.34 -32.30
CA ALA A 280 -32.43 -24.70 -32.83
C ALA A 280 -31.10 -25.15 -33.50
N ASN A 281 -30.23 -24.20 -33.86
CA ASN A 281 -28.91 -24.45 -34.45
C ASN A 281 -27.79 -24.36 -33.39
N TYR A 282 -26.53 -24.41 -33.82
CA TYR A 282 -25.35 -24.14 -32.98
C TYR A 282 -25.26 -22.68 -32.49
N ASN A 283 -26.30 -21.86 -32.69
CA ASN A 283 -26.33 -20.45 -32.37
C ASN A 283 -27.03 -20.13 -31.04
N SER A 284 -27.30 -21.14 -30.20
CA SER A 284 -27.95 -20.93 -28.89
C SER A 284 -27.21 -19.92 -28.01
N GLN A 285 -25.88 -19.88 -28.10
CA GLN A 285 -25.03 -18.95 -27.35
C GLN A 285 -25.20 -17.49 -27.80
N TYR A 286 -25.27 -17.22 -29.11
CA TYR A 286 -25.60 -15.87 -29.59
C TYR A 286 -27.02 -15.44 -29.20
N VAL A 287 -27.99 -16.37 -29.15
CA VAL A 287 -29.35 -16.07 -28.66
C VAL A 287 -29.32 -15.73 -27.17
N TYR A 288 -28.54 -16.44 -26.36
CA TYR A 288 -28.34 -16.11 -24.94
C TYR A 288 -27.78 -14.70 -24.76
N ASP A 289 -26.75 -14.38 -25.52
CA ASP A 289 -26.08 -13.09 -25.49
C ASP A 289 -27.01 -11.95 -25.92
N TRP A 290 -27.82 -12.16 -26.96
CA TRP A 290 -28.85 -11.22 -27.40
C TRP A 290 -29.97 -11.02 -26.37
N LEU A 291 -30.49 -12.10 -25.76
CA LEU A 291 -31.49 -11.98 -24.69
C LEU A 291 -30.93 -11.25 -23.46
N LYS A 292 -29.64 -11.41 -23.17
CA LYS A 292 -28.96 -10.68 -22.10
C LYS A 292 -28.83 -9.20 -22.43
N ASP A 293 -28.51 -8.85 -23.68
CA ASP A 293 -28.52 -7.45 -24.10
C ASP A 293 -29.94 -6.86 -24.00
N LEU A 294 -30.99 -7.58 -24.41
CA LEU A 294 -32.37 -7.12 -24.28
C LEU A 294 -32.79 -6.91 -22.81
N HIS A 295 -32.37 -7.81 -21.93
CA HIS A 295 -32.57 -7.68 -20.48
C HIS A 295 -31.91 -6.40 -19.94
N ASP A 296 -30.62 -6.20 -20.26
CA ASP A 296 -29.88 -5.02 -19.79
C ASP A 296 -30.46 -3.73 -20.40
N ALA A 297 -30.89 -3.78 -21.66
CA ALA A 297 -31.54 -2.65 -22.33
C ALA A 297 -32.90 -2.30 -21.70
N TYR A 298 -33.68 -3.31 -21.31
CA TYR A 298 -34.92 -3.13 -20.57
C TYR A 298 -34.68 -2.51 -19.19
N ALA A 299 -33.63 -2.93 -18.49
CA ALA A 299 -33.27 -2.34 -17.20
C ALA A 299 -32.91 -0.85 -17.33
N GLU A 300 -32.11 -0.48 -18.34
CA GLU A 300 -31.79 0.92 -18.64
C GLU A 300 -33.04 1.73 -19.01
N PHE A 301 -33.96 1.15 -19.80
CA PHE A 301 -35.24 1.77 -20.11
C PHE A 301 -36.08 2.02 -18.85
N ARG A 302 -36.25 1.00 -17.99
CA ARG A 302 -36.98 1.10 -16.73
C ARG A 302 -36.40 2.21 -15.85
N GLU A 303 -35.09 2.25 -15.70
CA GLU A 303 -34.42 3.28 -14.90
C GLU A 303 -34.64 4.69 -15.47
N ALA A 304 -34.67 4.83 -16.81
CA ALA A 304 -34.97 6.11 -17.43
C ALA A 304 -36.42 6.57 -17.18
N THR A 305 -37.38 5.64 -17.00
CA THR A 305 -38.77 5.99 -16.68
C THR A 305 -38.96 6.53 -15.25
N CYS A 306 -38.02 6.30 -14.33
CA CYS A 306 -38.00 6.95 -13.01
C CYS A 306 -37.95 8.50 -13.10
N HIS A 307 -37.57 9.05 -14.25
CA HIS A 307 -37.46 10.50 -14.48
C HIS A 307 -38.49 11.03 -15.50
N TRP A 308 -39.60 10.31 -15.73
CA TRP A 308 -40.59 10.65 -16.76
C TRP A 308 -41.53 11.80 -16.46
N LEU A 309 -41.63 12.23 -15.20
CA LEU A 309 -42.58 13.25 -14.77
C LEU A 309 -42.14 14.67 -15.18
N VAL A 310 -42.27 14.95 -16.48
CA VAL A 310 -41.86 16.19 -17.14
C VAL A 310 -42.93 16.62 -18.13
N ALA A 311 -43.31 17.90 -18.08
CA ALA A 311 -44.28 18.49 -18.99
C ALA A 311 -43.77 19.83 -19.55
N CYS A 312 -43.99 20.07 -20.86
CA CYS A 312 -43.71 21.38 -21.48
C CYS A 312 -44.73 22.42 -21.01
N MET A 313 -46.00 22.02 -21.05
CA MET A 313 -47.14 22.81 -20.63
C MET A 313 -48.09 21.84 -19.90
N PRO A 314 -48.06 21.76 -18.56
CA PRO A 314 -49.07 21.01 -17.83
C PRO A 314 -50.45 21.59 -18.19
N LEU A 315 -51.44 20.73 -18.38
CA LEU A 315 -52.79 21.15 -18.73
C LEU A 315 -53.36 22.00 -17.58
N ASN A 316 -53.74 23.25 -17.85
CA ASN A 316 -54.17 24.21 -16.83
C ASN A 316 -55.39 23.73 -16.02
N ASP A 317 -56.22 22.85 -16.60
CA ASP A 317 -57.41 22.27 -15.97
C ASP A 317 -57.14 20.99 -15.15
N SER A 318 -55.89 20.53 -15.05
CA SER A 318 -55.57 19.30 -14.29
C SER A 318 -55.79 19.48 -12.79
N PHE A 319 -55.16 20.48 -12.17
CA PHE A 319 -55.34 20.76 -10.75
C PHE A 319 -55.18 22.26 -10.43
N PRO A 320 -56.07 23.11 -10.96
CA PRO A 320 -55.90 24.57 -10.95
C PRO A 320 -55.81 25.18 -9.55
N LYS A 321 -56.61 24.69 -8.60
CA LYS A 321 -56.65 25.22 -7.22
C LYS A 321 -56.42 24.16 -6.15
N HIS A 322 -55.98 22.96 -6.51
CA HIS A 322 -55.83 21.88 -5.53
C HIS A 322 -54.53 21.09 -5.69
N LEU A 323 -54.08 20.47 -4.60
CA LEU A 323 -52.95 19.52 -4.60
C LEU A 323 -53.32 18.28 -3.79
N LEU A 324 -53.33 17.11 -4.42
CA LEU A 324 -53.37 15.84 -3.70
C LEU A 324 -51.99 15.62 -3.06
N THR A 325 -51.97 15.42 -1.75
CA THR A 325 -50.74 15.30 -0.96
C THR A 325 -50.38 13.85 -0.63
N GLY A 326 -51.34 12.93 -0.77
CA GLY A 326 -51.13 11.49 -0.60
C GLY A 326 -52.27 10.83 0.17
N GLU A 327 -52.39 9.52 -0.01
CA GLU A 327 -53.24 8.66 0.81
C GLU A 327 -52.71 8.49 2.24
N LEU A 328 -53.61 8.34 3.22
CA LEU A 328 -53.25 8.09 4.62
C LEU A 328 -52.74 6.66 4.85
N VAL A 329 -53.25 5.71 4.08
CA VAL A 329 -52.86 4.29 4.11
C VAL A 329 -52.49 3.85 2.71
N THR A 330 -51.21 3.59 2.50
CA THR A 330 -50.63 3.08 1.25
C THR A 330 -50.76 1.57 1.14
N GLU A 331 -50.99 1.03 -0.06
CA GLU A 331 -50.96 -0.42 -0.24
C GLU A 331 -49.53 -0.98 -0.02
N PRO A 332 -49.37 -2.10 0.69
CA PRO A 332 -48.06 -2.71 0.92
C PRO A 332 -47.34 -3.03 -0.41
N GLY A 333 -46.10 -2.54 -0.57
CA GLY A 333 -45.25 -2.83 -1.73
C GLY A 333 -45.18 -1.72 -2.78
N LEU A 334 -46.00 -0.67 -2.69
CA LEU A 334 -45.86 0.53 -3.50
C LEU A 334 -44.83 1.46 -2.89
N GLY A 335 -43.72 1.71 -3.59
CA GLY A 335 -42.64 2.58 -3.13
C GLY A 335 -42.96 4.09 -3.17
N GLN A 336 -44.13 4.49 -3.67
CA GLN A 336 -44.60 5.88 -3.77
C GLN A 336 -46.13 5.97 -3.63
N PRO A 337 -46.69 7.09 -3.11
CA PRO A 337 -48.13 7.29 -3.00
C PRO A 337 -48.79 7.37 -4.40
N GLN A 338 -49.95 6.73 -4.58
CA GLN A 338 -50.68 6.77 -5.86
C GLN A 338 -51.44 8.08 -6.08
N PHE A 339 -51.88 8.72 -4.99
CA PHE A 339 -52.73 9.92 -5.04
C PHE A 339 -51.96 11.14 -4.53
N ARG A 340 -50.81 11.40 -5.16
CA ARG A 340 -49.98 12.56 -4.87
C ARG A 340 -49.61 13.27 -6.16
N HIS A 341 -49.83 14.58 -6.20
CA HIS A 341 -49.33 15.43 -7.28
C HIS A 341 -47.82 15.60 -7.12
N GLU A 342 -47.07 14.60 -7.57
CA GLU A 342 -45.60 14.64 -7.61
C GLU A 342 -45.10 15.84 -8.43
N TRP A 343 -43.88 16.29 -8.17
CA TRP A 343 -43.31 17.46 -8.83
C TRP A 343 -43.08 17.23 -10.33
N ILE A 344 -43.92 17.86 -11.15
CA ILE A 344 -43.84 17.86 -12.60
C ILE A 344 -42.90 18.97 -13.03
N ARG A 345 -41.72 18.60 -13.52
CA ARG A 345 -40.68 19.56 -13.92
C ARG A 345 -41.00 20.20 -15.26
N SER A 346 -40.69 21.49 -15.40
CA SER A 346 -40.67 22.15 -16.70
C SER A 346 -39.55 21.61 -17.58
N GLN A 347 -39.79 21.55 -18.90
CA GLN A 347 -38.75 21.28 -19.89
C GLN A 347 -37.63 22.33 -19.93
N ALA A 348 -37.85 23.54 -19.38
CA ALA A 348 -36.82 24.57 -19.27
C ALA A 348 -35.70 24.20 -18.29
N ILE A 349 -35.93 23.25 -17.37
CA ILE A 349 -34.92 22.76 -16.42
C ILE A 349 -34.14 21.62 -17.09
N ALA A 350 -32.86 21.88 -17.40
CA ALA A 350 -32.03 21.11 -18.33
C ALA A 350 -32.05 19.57 -18.22
N PRO A 351 -32.07 18.91 -17.04
CA PRO A 351 -32.12 17.45 -16.98
C PRO A 351 -33.48 16.86 -17.39
N ALA A 352 -34.56 17.64 -17.35
CA ALA A 352 -35.93 17.12 -17.45
C ALA A 352 -36.34 16.80 -18.90
N ALA A 353 -36.03 17.68 -19.86
CA ALA A 353 -36.38 17.43 -21.27
C ALA A 353 -35.62 16.22 -21.87
N ASP A 354 -34.40 15.98 -21.39
CA ASP A 354 -33.57 14.86 -21.83
C ASP A 354 -34.07 13.51 -21.30
N SER A 355 -34.61 13.44 -20.08
CA SER A 355 -35.02 12.17 -19.46
C SER A 355 -36.15 11.46 -20.23
N ARG A 356 -37.21 12.19 -20.61
CA ARG A 356 -38.34 11.60 -21.35
C ARG A 356 -37.95 11.17 -22.76
N ARG A 357 -37.16 11.99 -23.46
CA ARG A 357 -36.60 11.65 -24.77
C ARG A 357 -35.68 10.42 -24.69
N LYS A 358 -34.83 10.35 -23.67
CA LYS A 358 -33.94 9.22 -23.42
C LYS A 358 -34.71 7.91 -23.24
N ALA A 359 -35.73 7.89 -22.38
CA ALA A 359 -36.53 6.68 -22.17
C ALA A 359 -37.22 6.19 -23.45
N PHE A 360 -37.83 7.08 -24.26
CA PHE A 360 -38.37 6.68 -25.56
C PHE A 360 -37.29 6.13 -26.48
N TRP A 361 -36.15 6.81 -26.58
CA TRP A 361 -35.05 6.34 -27.41
C TRP A 361 -34.52 4.97 -26.96
N LEU A 362 -34.41 4.73 -25.65
CA LEU A 362 -33.98 3.43 -25.10
C LEU A 362 -35.00 2.32 -25.40
N TYR A 363 -36.30 2.62 -25.36
CA TYR A 363 -37.31 1.67 -25.81
C TYR A 363 -37.18 1.40 -27.31
N GLN A 364 -36.97 2.43 -28.14
CA GLN A 364 -36.71 2.27 -29.57
C GLN A 364 -35.47 1.40 -29.85
N ARG A 365 -34.40 1.57 -29.08
CA ARG A 365 -33.22 0.70 -29.14
C ARG A 365 -33.61 -0.76 -28.93
N ILE A 366 -34.42 -1.08 -27.93
CA ILE A 366 -34.87 -2.47 -27.69
C ILE A 366 -35.61 -3.01 -28.91
N LEU A 367 -36.52 -2.23 -29.52
CA LEU A 367 -37.23 -2.64 -30.72
C LEU A 367 -36.25 -2.92 -31.87
N LYS A 368 -35.26 -2.04 -32.06
CA LYS A 368 -34.21 -2.21 -33.08
C LYS A 368 -33.27 -3.36 -32.80
N MET A 369 -32.99 -3.69 -31.54
CA MET A 369 -32.24 -4.89 -31.17
C MET A 369 -32.99 -6.16 -31.56
N ILE A 370 -34.33 -6.15 -31.56
CA ILE A 370 -35.12 -7.30 -32.02
C ILE A 370 -35.18 -7.35 -33.55
N GLU A 371 -35.41 -6.20 -34.19
CA GLU A 371 -35.51 -6.08 -35.65
C GLU A 371 -34.20 -6.39 -36.38
N LEU A 372 -33.08 -5.90 -35.85
CA LEU A 372 -31.76 -5.98 -36.48
C LEU A 372 -30.91 -7.15 -35.95
N PHE A 373 -31.50 -8.07 -35.20
CA PHE A 373 -30.86 -9.31 -34.79
C PHE A 373 -30.74 -10.26 -35.98
N ASP A 374 -29.52 -10.49 -36.42
CA ASP A 374 -29.21 -11.39 -37.52
C ASP A 374 -27.79 -11.94 -37.33
N ILE A 375 -27.61 -13.25 -37.50
CA ILE A 375 -26.31 -13.90 -37.29
C ILE A 375 -25.68 -14.14 -38.67
N PRO A 376 -24.63 -13.38 -39.04
CA PRO A 376 -23.98 -13.55 -40.35
C PRO A 376 -23.40 -14.96 -40.52
N GLU A 377 -23.35 -15.41 -41.77
CA GLU A 377 -22.68 -16.68 -42.11
C GLU A 377 -21.15 -16.59 -41.92
N THR A 378 -20.53 -17.72 -41.59
CA THR A 378 -19.07 -17.85 -41.54
C THR A 378 -18.47 -17.69 -42.94
N ARG A 379 -17.45 -16.83 -43.09
CA ARG A 379 -16.82 -16.50 -44.37
C ARG A 379 -15.34 -16.88 -44.38
N PHE A 380 -14.89 -17.42 -45.50
CA PHE A 380 -13.51 -17.90 -45.69
C PHE A 380 -12.87 -17.26 -46.91
N GLU A 381 -11.57 -16.96 -46.83
CA GLU A 381 -10.75 -16.61 -47.98
C GLU A 381 -9.66 -17.66 -48.19
N ARG A 382 -9.42 -18.03 -49.45
CA ARG A 382 -8.39 -19.01 -49.83
C ARG A 382 -7.34 -18.35 -50.69
N PHE A 383 -6.09 -18.48 -50.28
CA PHE A 383 -4.94 -17.97 -51.02
C PHE A 383 -4.00 -19.12 -51.31
N SER A 384 -3.59 -19.24 -52.57
CA SER A 384 -2.59 -20.23 -52.98
C SER A 384 -1.20 -19.61 -52.95
N ILE A 385 -0.32 -20.13 -52.10
CA ILE A 385 1.08 -19.70 -52.05
C ILE A 385 1.91 -20.73 -52.82
N LYS A 386 2.58 -20.29 -53.90
CA LYS A 386 3.51 -21.14 -54.67
C LYS A 386 4.53 -21.78 -53.73
N GLY A 387 4.58 -23.11 -53.69
CA GLY A 387 5.51 -23.89 -52.85
C GLY A 387 5.09 -24.12 -51.40
N ARG A 388 3.98 -23.54 -50.90
CA ARG A 388 3.48 -23.74 -49.52
C ARG A 388 2.02 -24.24 -49.43
N GLY A 389 1.36 -24.41 -50.58
CA GLY A 389 -0.03 -24.91 -50.64
C GLY A 389 -1.08 -23.81 -50.49
N THR A 390 -2.33 -24.22 -50.27
CA THR A 390 -3.49 -23.33 -50.12
C THR A 390 -3.72 -23.00 -48.65
N VAL A 391 -3.66 -21.71 -48.30
CA VAL A 391 -3.99 -21.20 -46.97
C VAL A 391 -5.46 -20.79 -46.95
N THR A 392 -6.23 -21.33 -46.00
CA THR A 392 -7.62 -20.91 -45.75
C THR A 392 -7.65 -20.04 -44.50
N THR A 393 -8.22 -18.84 -44.61
CA THR A 393 -8.36 -17.88 -43.50
C THR A 393 -9.84 -17.67 -43.19
N LEU A 394 -10.17 -17.51 -41.92
CA LEU A 394 -11.55 -17.30 -41.45
C LEU A 394 -11.79 -15.80 -41.26
N ILE A 395 -12.11 -15.10 -42.35
CA ILE A 395 -12.29 -13.63 -42.35
C ILE A 395 -13.52 -13.15 -41.57
N SER A 396 -14.46 -14.05 -41.25
CA SER A 396 -15.55 -13.73 -40.33
C SER A 396 -15.12 -13.73 -38.87
N LEU A 397 -13.95 -14.27 -38.50
CA LEU A 397 -13.46 -14.21 -37.12
C LEU A 397 -12.84 -12.85 -36.85
N LYS A 398 -13.35 -12.14 -35.85
CA LYS A 398 -12.73 -10.90 -35.36
C LYS A 398 -12.65 -10.89 -33.85
N ILE A 399 -11.55 -10.34 -33.34
CA ILE A 399 -11.43 -9.95 -31.94
C ILE A 399 -11.78 -8.47 -31.80
N THR A 400 -12.75 -8.14 -30.94
CA THR A 400 -13.20 -6.76 -30.67
C THR A 400 -12.99 -6.44 -29.19
N PRO A 401 -12.31 -5.33 -28.84
CA PRO A 401 -12.18 -4.93 -27.45
C PRO A 401 -13.52 -4.45 -26.89
N ASP A 402 -13.82 -4.80 -25.64
CA ASP A 402 -15.09 -4.51 -24.98
C ASP A 402 -14.88 -4.15 -23.50
N PRO A 403 -15.57 -3.13 -22.97
CA PRO A 403 -15.61 -2.81 -21.54
C PRO A 403 -16.27 -3.86 -20.63
N TYR A 404 -16.66 -5.01 -21.21
CA TYR A 404 -17.36 -6.12 -20.60
C TYR A 404 -18.79 -5.81 -20.14
N ARG A 405 -19.56 -6.88 -19.88
CA ARG A 405 -20.96 -6.81 -19.44
C ARG A 405 -21.17 -6.21 -18.05
N LYS A 406 -20.12 -5.71 -17.37
CA LYS A 406 -20.23 -4.89 -16.16
C LYS A 406 -20.64 -3.44 -16.45
N SER A 407 -20.37 -2.96 -17.67
CA SER A 407 -20.68 -1.59 -18.08
C SER A 407 -22.11 -1.50 -18.66
N PRO A 408 -22.76 -0.33 -18.67
CA PRO A 408 -24.02 -0.12 -19.41
C PRO A 408 -23.84 -0.39 -20.92
N ILE A 409 -24.92 -0.73 -21.63
CA ILE A 409 -24.90 -0.97 -23.08
C ILE A 409 -24.30 0.21 -23.84
N ASP A 410 -24.59 1.43 -23.39
CA ASP A 410 -24.09 2.68 -23.98
C ASP A 410 -22.55 2.77 -24.08
N GLN A 411 -21.82 1.96 -23.31
CA GLN A 411 -20.35 1.90 -23.29
C GLN A 411 -19.79 0.61 -23.92
N ARG A 412 -20.61 -0.41 -24.13
CA ARG A 412 -20.17 -1.72 -24.67
C ARG A 412 -19.88 -1.64 -26.16
N ALA A 413 -19.04 -2.54 -26.66
CA ALA A 413 -18.88 -2.76 -28.08
C ALA A 413 -20.14 -3.44 -28.67
N MET A 414 -20.52 -3.05 -29.89
CA MET A 414 -21.67 -3.63 -30.59
C MET A 414 -21.33 -5.06 -31.10
N PRO A 415 -22.06 -6.10 -30.65
CA PRO A 415 -21.79 -7.50 -30.99
C PRO A 415 -21.92 -7.86 -32.48
N PHE A 416 -21.35 -9.02 -32.85
CA PHE A 416 -21.41 -9.61 -34.18
C PHE A 416 -22.83 -9.83 -34.74
N TYR A 417 -23.77 -10.21 -33.89
CA TYR A 417 -25.12 -10.65 -34.26
C TYR A 417 -26.14 -9.51 -34.47
N TYR A 418 -25.68 -8.27 -34.60
CA TYR A 418 -26.51 -7.15 -35.01
C TYR A 418 -26.10 -6.64 -36.39
N GLN A 419 -27.08 -6.26 -37.21
CA GLN A 419 -26.80 -5.60 -38.49
C GLN A 419 -26.10 -4.24 -38.28
N PRO A 420 -25.28 -3.76 -39.23
CA PRO A 420 -24.55 -2.49 -39.11
C PRO A 420 -25.43 -1.26 -38.82
N ALA A 421 -26.70 -1.28 -39.22
CA ALA A 421 -27.68 -0.23 -38.95
C ALA A 421 -27.95 -0.03 -37.44
N MET A 422 -27.69 -1.05 -36.61
CA MET A 422 -27.91 -1.00 -35.17
C MET A 422 -27.03 0.05 -34.47
N ARG A 423 -25.91 0.46 -35.09
CA ARG A 423 -25.01 1.48 -34.56
C ARG A 423 -25.71 2.81 -34.25
N ALA A 424 -26.71 3.18 -35.06
CA ALA A 424 -27.48 4.42 -34.85
C ALA A 424 -28.32 4.38 -33.55
N PHE A 425 -28.57 3.18 -33.01
CA PHE A 425 -29.44 2.92 -31.87
C PHE A 425 -28.71 2.24 -30.70
N TRP A 426 -27.40 2.00 -30.79
CA TRP A 426 -26.67 1.22 -29.77
C TRP A 426 -26.42 2.02 -28.48
N SER A 427 -25.90 3.25 -28.62
CA SER A 427 -25.54 4.12 -27.49
C SER A 427 -26.27 5.46 -27.56
N TYR A 428 -27.06 5.79 -26.54
CA TYR A 428 -27.84 7.04 -26.50
C TYR A 428 -26.93 8.27 -26.47
N GLU A 429 -25.91 8.25 -25.61
CA GLU A 429 -24.99 9.37 -25.46
C GLU A 429 -24.18 9.61 -26.74
N GLN A 430 -23.72 8.54 -27.41
CA GLN A 430 -23.01 8.70 -28.68
C GLN A 430 -23.95 9.18 -29.80
N HIS A 431 -25.21 8.74 -29.82
CA HIS A 431 -26.23 9.24 -30.75
C HIS A 431 -26.48 10.74 -30.54
N LYS A 432 -26.75 11.16 -29.31
CA LYS A 432 -27.04 12.55 -28.93
C LYS A 432 -25.95 13.53 -29.40
N HIS A 433 -24.69 13.11 -29.37
CA HIS A 433 -23.56 13.93 -29.76
C HIS A 433 -23.06 13.72 -31.20
N GLY A 434 -23.77 12.93 -32.02
CA GLY A 434 -23.33 12.64 -33.40
C GLY A 434 -22.03 11.83 -33.48
N ARG A 435 -21.70 11.08 -32.43
CA ARG A 435 -20.44 10.32 -32.25
C ARG A 435 -20.63 8.81 -32.36
N THR A 436 -21.68 8.35 -33.05
CA THR A 436 -21.92 6.91 -33.24
C THR A 436 -20.77 6.20 -33.98
N GLY A 437 -19.96 6.92 -34.76
CA GLY A 437 -18.75 6.41 -35.41
C GLY A 437 -17.64 5.97 -34.46
N PHE A 438 -17.67 6.38 -33.18
CA PHE A 438 -16.71 5.99 -32.13
C PHE A 438 -17.09 4.68 -31.43
N ILE A 439 -18.24 4.09 -31.76
CA ILE A 439 -18.68 2.83 -31.14
C ILE A 439 -17.82 1.69 -31.69
N HIS A 440 -17.07 1.02 -30.80
CA HIS A 440 -16.38 -0.22 -31.16
C HIS A 440 -17.40 -1.28 -31.55
N SER A 441 -17.12 -2.00 -32.64
CA SER A 441 -18.05 -3.00 -33.16
C SER A 441 -17.36 -4.00 -34.06
N TYR A 442 -17.92 -5.20 -34.12
CA TYR A 442 -17.53 -6.19 -35.12
C TYR A 442 -17.68 -5.64 -36.56
N HIS A 443 -18.82 -4.97 -36.79
CA HIS A 443 -19.13 -4.28 -38.03
C HIS A 443 -18.56 -2.86 -37.97
N ARG A 444 -17.30 -2.64 -38.33
CA ARG A 444 -16.69 -1.28 -38.26
C ARG A 444 -17.38 -0.30 -39.22
N PRO A 445 -17.55 0.98 -38.84
CA PRO A 445 -18.09 2.01 -39.74
C PRO A 445 -17.15 2.22 -40.94
N GLN A 446 -17.67 2.76 -42.04
CA GLN A 446 -16.89 3.10 -43.22
C GLN A 446 -17.23 4.54 -43.66
N PRO A 447 -16.26 5.48 -43.69
CA PRO A 447 -14.88 5.33 -43.20
C PRO A 447 -14.80 5.23 -41.66
N ALA A 448 -13.89 4.42 -41.14
CA ALA A 448 -13.61 4.34 -39.70
C ALA A 448 -12.45 5.28 -39.30
N LEU A 449 -12.53 5.84 -38.09
CA LEU A 449 -11.39 6.49 -37.45
C LEU A 449 -10.26 5.48 -37.23
N PRO A 450 -8.97 5.90 -37.22
CA PRO A 450 -7.83 5.01 -37.00
C PRO A 450 -7.94 4.15 -35.73
N GLU A 451 -8.46 4.71 -34.63
CA GLU A 451 -8.68 4.02 -33.35
C GLU A 451 -9.80 2.96 -33.41
N ILE A 452 -10.78 3.14 -34.28
CA ILE A 452 -11.85 2.16 -34.51
C ILE A 452 -11.40 1.09 -35.51
N GLN A 453 -10.55 1.48 -36.46
CA GLN A 453 -9.99 0.59 -37.46
C GLN A 453 -8.98 -0.38 -36.85
N ASN A 454 -8.12 0.08 -35.93
CA ASN A 454 -7.07 -0.73 -35.31
C ASN A 454 -7.06 -0.54 -33.78
N PRO A 455 -8.10 -0.98 -33.05
CA PRO A 455 -8.28 -0.60 -31.65
C PRO A 455 -7.20 -1.16 -30.71
N PHE A 456 -6.60 -2.29 -31.05
CA PHE A 456 -5.51 -2.88 -30.25
C PHE A 456 -4.16 -2.16 -30.39
N ALA A 457 -4.04 -1.18 -31.29
CA ALA A 457 -2.87 -0.30 -31.37
C ALA A 457 -2.94 0.88 -30.38
N TYR A 458 -4.05 1.01 -29.65
CA TYR A 458 -4.32 2.09 -28.69
C TYR A 458 -4.45 1.51 -27.27
N ALA A 459 -5.08 2.23 -26.34
CA ALA A 459 -5.14 1.88 -24.92
C ALA A 459 -5.95 0.58 -24.64
N LEU A 460 -5.25 -0.54 -24.48
CA LEU A 460 -5.85 -1.84 -24.13
C LEU A 460 -6.44 -1.87 -22.71
N GLU A 461 -5.94 -1.04 -21.80
CA GLU A 461 -6.36 -0.99 -20.39
C GLU A 461 -7.84 -0.62 -20.22
N THR A 462 -8.40 0.11 -21.19
CA THR A 462 -9.81 0.53 -21.19
C THR A 462 -10.77 -0.63 -21.50
N TYR A 463 -10.26 -1.77 -21.97
CA TYR A 463 -11.07 -2.89 -22.46
C TYR A 463 -10.67 -4.21 -21.76
N PRO A 464 -11.22 -4.49 -20.56
CA PRO A 464 -10.92 -5.69 -19.77
C PRO A 464 -11.50 -6.99 -20.37
N PHE A 465 -11.99 -6.97 -21.61
CA PHE A 465 -12.53 -8.15 -22.28
C PHE A 465 -12.28 -8.12 -23.79
N TYR A 466 -11.88 -9.28 -24.32
CA TYR A 466 -11.70 -9.49 -25.75
C TYR A 466 -12.88 -10.32 -26.27
N ARG A 467 -13.83 -9.70 -26.97
CA ARG A 467 -14.90 -10.42 -27.67
C ARG A 467 -14.31 -11.14 -28.86
N ILE A 468 -14.50 -12.45 -28.95
CA ILE A 468 -14.05 -13.27 -30.07
C ILE A 468 -15.31 -13.84 -30.69
N GLU A 469 -15.63 -13.44 -31.93
CA GLU A 469 -16.92 -13.76 -32.55
C GLU A 469 -16.76 -14.10 -34.04
N GLY A 470 -17.78 -14.76 -34.62
CA GLY A 470 -17.87 -15.01 -36.06
C GLY A 470 -17.19 -16.30 -36.55
N PHE A 471 -17.01 -17.29 -35.66
CA PHE A 471 -16.38 -18.58 -35.98
C PHE A 471 -17.27 -19.82 -35.74
N VAL A 472 -18.42 -19.67 -35.07
CA VAL A 472 -19.32 -20.81 -34.79
C VAL A 472 -19.76 -21.45 -36.12
N GLY A 473 -19.57 -22.76 -36.23
CA GLY A 473 -19.83 -23.55 -37.44
C GLY A 473 -18.66 -23.68 -38.42
N ALA A 474 -17.52 -23.03 -38.15
CA ALA A 474 -16.27 -23.17 -38.91
C ALA A 474 -15.41 -24.34 -38.40
N GLY A 475 -14.42 -24.77 -39.21
CA GLY A 475 -13.48 -25.84 -38.84
C GLY A 475 -12.61 -25.46 -37.64
N VAL A 476 -12.37 -26.42 -36.73
CA VAL A 476 -11.68 -26.17 -35.46
C VAL A 476 -10.21 -25.77 -35.65
N LEU A 477 -9.47 -26.39 -36.58
CA LEU A 477 -8.05 -26.06 -36.78
C LEU A 477 -7.92 -24.70 -37.46
N THR A 478 -8.78 -24.44 -38.45
CA THR A 478 -8.86 -23.12 -39.11
C THR A 478 -9.16 -22.02 -38.09
N THR A 479 -10.12 -22.25 -37.19
CA THR A 479 -10.50 -21.29 -36.14
C THR A 479 -9.36 -21.08 -35.15
N LEU A 480 -8.74 -22.15 -34.65
CA LEU A 480 -7.63 -22.08 -33.70
C LEU A 480 -6.44 -21.30 -34.28
N ASN A 481 -6.08 -21.60 -35.54
CA ASN A 481 -4.98 -20.92 -36.23
C ASN A 481 -5.27 -19.42 -36.39
N GLU A 482 -6.50 -19.04 -36.74
CA GLU A 482 -6.89 -17.63 -36.88
C GLU A 482 -6.84 -16.89 -35.55
N ILE A 483 -7.37 -17.47 -34.45
CA ILE A 483 -7.30 -16.86 -33.12
C ILE A 483 -5.84 -16.69 -32.67
N LEU A 484 -5.01 -17.72 -32.82
CA LEU A 484 -3.59 -17.67 -32.47
C LEU A 484 -2.81 -16.69 -33.36
N SER A 485 -3.24 -16.48 -34.61
CA SER A 485 -2.68 -15.47 -35.51
C SER A 485 -3.02 -14.05 -35.04
N GLN A 486 -4.30 -13.76 -34.78
CA GLN A 486 -4.74 -12.45 -34.29
C GLN A 486 -4.18 -12.14 -32.90
N ARG A 487 -4.11 -13.14 -32.00
CA ARG A 487 -3.48 -13.02 -30.68
C ARG A 487 -2.02 -12.59 -30.78
N ARG A 488 -1.23 -13.22 -31.66
CA ARG A 488 0.19 -12.86 -31.89
C ARG A 488 0.33 -11.49 -32.55
N THR A 489 -0.50 -11.20 -33.55
CA THR A 489 -0.47 -9.94 -34.32
C THR A 489 -0.81 -8.73 -33.45
N HIS A 490 -1.79 -8.87 -32.55
CA HIS A 490 -2.26 -7.80 -31.67
C HIS A 490 -1.67 -7.86 -30.26
N ASN A 491 -0.73 -8.77 -29.99
CA ASN A 491 -0.10 -8.96 -28.68
C ASN A 491 -1.11 -9.13 -27.52
N LEU A 492 -2.12 -9.98 -27.71
CA LEU A 492 -3.21 -10.15 -26.73
C LEU A 492 -2.87 -11.24 -25.70
N ALA A 493 -3.13 -10.95 -24.42
CA ALA A 493 -2.79 -11.83 -23.30
C ALA A 493 -3.94 -12.77 -22.92
N PHE A 494 -4.08 -13.91 -23.58
CA PHE A 494 -5.00 -15.00 -23.19
C PHE A 494 -4.55 -16.34 -23.79
N ASP A 495 -5.00 -17.46 -23.23
CA ASP A 495 -4.77 -18.78 -23.80
C ASP A 495 -6.00 -19.34 -24.51
N VAL A 496 -5.77 -20.32 -25.41
CA VAL A 496 -6.84 -20.96 -26.18
C VAL A 496 -6.76 -22.46 -25.99
N LEU A 497 -7.89 -23.09 -25.68
CA LEU A 497 -8.05 -24.53 -25.51
C LEU A 497 -9.18 -25.03 -26.41
N ALA A 498 -9.00 -26.17 -27.05
CA ALA A 498 -10.05 -26.81 -27.85
C ALA A 498 -10.46 -28.14 -27.21
N LEU A 499 -11.75 -28.30 -26.94
CA LEU A 499 -12.36 -29.47 -26.31
C LEU A 499 -13.31 -30.16 -27.28
N ARG A 500 -13.25 -31.49 -27.37
CA ARG A 500 -14.25 -32.26 -28.11
C ARG A 500 -15.55 -32.42 -27.31
N THR A 501 -16.65 -32.66 -28.01
CA THR A 501 -17.86 -33.21 -27.37
C THR A 501 -17.65 -34.65 -26.90
N ASP A 502 -18.35 -35.06 -25.85
CA ASP A 502 -18.18 -36.36 -25.18
C ASP A 502 -18.42 -37.59 -26.06
N ALA A 503 -19.15 -37.42 -27.18
CA ALA A 503 -19.51 -38.51 -28.10
C ALA A 503 -18.54 -38.68 -29.28
N ASP A 504 -17.56 -37.78 -29.45
CA ASP A 504 -16.70 -37.75 -30.64
C ASP A 504 -15.28 -38.28 -30.40
N GLN A 505 -14.65 -38.78 -31.48
CA GLN A 505 -13.24 -39.17 -31.46
C GLN A 505 -12.31 -37.95 -31.40
N LEU A 506 -11.16 -38.12 -30.75
CA LEU A 506 -10.11 -37.10 -30.61
C LEU A 506 -9.37 -36.94 -31.94
N LEU A 507 -9.57 -35.81 -32.62
CA LEU A 507 -8.91 -35.50 -33.89
C LEU A 507 -7.47 -35.01 -33.73
N ILE A 508 -7.15 -34.32 -32.62
CA ILE A 508 -5.83 -33.72 -32.40
C ILE A 508 -4.76 -34.81 -32.13
N THR A 509 -5.17 -36.06 -31.92
CA THR A 509 -4.28 -37.18 -31.59
C THR A 509 -4.50 -38.41 -32.48
N GLN A 510 -5.19 -38.28 -33.62
CA GLN A 510 -5.20 -39.37 -34.60
C GLN A 510 -3.75 -39.56 -35.10
N ASP A 511 -3.18 -40.71 -34.74
CA ASP A 511 -1.83 -41.17 -35.12
C ASP A 511 -0.62 -40.43 -34.52
N GLN A 512 -0.81 -39.60 -33.48
CA GLN A 512 0.31 -39.00 -32.73
C GLN A 512 0.57 -39.75 -31.41
N PRO A 513 1.78 -40.30 -31.19
CA PRO A 513 2.22 -40.78 -29.88
C PRO A 513 2.03 -39.73 -28.79
N PHE A 514 1.51 -40.13 -27.61
CA PHE A 514 1.70 -39.30 -26.42
C PHE A 514 3.13 -39.52 -25.94
N ASP A 515 3.98 -38.51 -26.06
CA ASP A 515 5.35 -38.58 -25.57
C ASP A 515 5.39 -38.13 -24.11
N PHE A 516 5.35 -39.10 -23.19
CA PHE A 516 5.60 -38.87 -21.78
C PHE A 516 7.06 -39.17 -21.50
N ALA A 517 7.93 -38.18 -21.71
CA ALA A 517 9.39 -38.34 -21.66
C ALA A 517 9.90 -39.08 -20.40
N ASP A 518 9.26 -38.87 -19.24
CA ASP A 518 9.60 -39.59 -18.01
C ASP A 518 9.25 -41.08 -18.08
N LEU A 519 8.06 -41.44 -18.57
CA LEU A 519 7.66 -42.84 -18.76
C LEU A 519 8.45 -43.51 -19.89
N THR A 520 8.82 -42.76 -20.93
CA THR A 520 9.70 -43.23 -22.00
C THR A 520 11.07 -43.59 -21.44
N ALA A 521 11.67 -42.70 -20.62
CA ALA A 521 12.95 -42.96 -19.96
C ALA A 521 12.90 -44.15 -18.98
N ASP A 522 11.87 -44.24 -18.14
CA ASP A 522 11.67 -45.38 -17.23
C ASP A 522 11.51 -46.71 -17.99
N PHE A 523 10.84 -46.68 -19.15
CA PHE A 523 10.65 -47.84 -20.00
C PHE A 523 11.97 -48.29 -20.66
N GLU A 524 12.76 -47.34 -21.18
CA GLU A 524 14.07 -47.59 -21.77
C GLU A 524 15.07 -48.15 -20.74
N ASP A 525 15.11 -47.60 -19.54
CA ASP A 525 15.95 -48.11 -18.44
C ASP A 525 15.56 -49.55 -18.08
N LEU A 526 14.27 -49.83 -17.90
CA LEU A 526 13.79 -51.16 -17.56
C LEU A 526 14.04 -52.17 -18.70
N GLN A 527 13.97 -51.73 -19.96
CA GLN A 527 14.32 -52.54 -21.12
C GLN A 527 15.82 -52.86 -21.15
N ALA A 528 16.69 -51.88 -20.93
CA ALA A 528 18.15 -52.07 -20.83
C ALA A 528 18.52 -53.06 -19.71
N GLN A 529 17.85 -52.91 -18.56
CA GLN A 529 17.97 -53.79 -17.41
C GLN A 529 17.53 -55.24 -17.67
N ILE A 530 16.57 -55.47 -18.57
CA ILE A 530 16.16 -56.81 -19.02
C ILE A 530 17.19 -57.34 -20.02
N LEU A 531 17.61 -56.52 -20.98
CA LEU A 531 18.58 -56.86 -22.01
C LEU A 531 19.94 -57.28 -21.42
N CYS A 532 20.37 -56.68 -20.31
CA CYS A 532 21.61 -57.07 -19.61
C CYS A 532 21.63 -58.55 -19.18
N HIS A 533 20.47 -59.14 -18.87
CA HIS A 533 20.37 -60.53 -18.44
C HIS A 533 20.11 -61.53 -19.58
N VAL A 534 19.81 -61.05 -20.79
CA VAL A 534 19.53 -61.93 -21.95
C VAL A 534 20.76 -62.76 -22.37
N PRO A 535 21.99 -62.22 -22.43
CA PRO A 535 23.20 -63.01 -22.74
C PRO A 535 23.51 -64.09 -21.68
N GLU A 536 23.09 -63.90 -20.43
CA GLU A 536 23.33 -64.82 -19.32
C GLU A 536 22.43 -66.07 -19.36
N VAL A 537 21.47 -66.13 -20.29
CA VAL A 537 20.53 -67.25 -20.49
C VAL A 537 20.80 -67.99 -21.81
N ASP A 538 22.06 -68.40 -22.02
CA ASP A 538 22.55 -69.21 -23.16
C ASP A 538 22.13 -68.71 -24.57
N GLY A 539 21.75 -67.44 -24.72
CA GLY A 539 21.29 -66.86 -25.98
C GLY A 539 20.00 -67.46 -26.56
N ARG A 540 19.24 -68.24 -25.78
CA ARG A 540 18.01 -68.92 -26.25
C ARG A 540 16.73 -68.11 -26.03
N ILE A 541 16.81 -66.97 -25.36
CA ILE A 541 15.70 -66.03 -25.17
C ILE A 541 15.89 -64.88 -26.17
N PRO A 542 14.90 -64.56 -27.03
CA PRO A 542 15.01 -63.41 -27.93
C PRO A 542 15.08 -62.11 -27.12
N PRO A 543 15.69 -61.02 -27.62
CA PRO A 543 15.62 -59.73 -26.95
C PRO A 543 14.17 -59.24 -26.82
N PHE A 544 13.83 -58.57 -25.72
CA PHE A 544 12.50 -57.97 -25.52
C PHE A 544 12.38 -56.69 -26.35
N ASP A 545 11.99 -56.84 -27.61
CA ASP A 545 11.85 -55.73 -28.55
C ASP A 545 10.44 -55.13 -28.50
N LEU A 546 10.31 -54.02 -27.78
CA LEU A 546 9.12 -53.17 -27.74
C LEU A 546 9.52 -51.70 -27.66
N ALA A 547 8.73 -50.84 -28.28
CA ALA A 547 8.87 -49.39 -28.24
C ALA A 547 7.54 -48.74 -27.82
N LEU A 548 7.59 -47.73 -26.95
CA LEU A 548 6.44 -46.87 -26.68
C LEU A 548 6.28 -45.87 -27.84
N PRO A 549 5.04 -45.56 -28.28
CA PRO A 549 3.76 -46.05 -27.77
C PRO A 549 3.34 -47.39 -28.41
N MET A 550 2.51 -48.17 -27.71
CA MET A 550 2.04 -49.48 -28.19
C MET A 550 0.59 -49.73 -27.79
N THR A 551 -0.17 -50.44 -28.64
CA THR A 551 -1.58 -50.72 -28.35
C THR A 551 -1.71 -51.79 -27.24
N PRO A 552 -2.79 -51.75 -26.44
CA PRO A 552 -3.00 -52.71 -25.36
C PRO A 552 -2.93 -54.19 -25.80
N ALA A 553 -3.38 -54.47 -27.03
CA ALA A 553 -3.40 -55.80 -27.62
C ALA A 553 -1.99 -56.30 -27.99
N ILE A 554 -1.17 -55.46 -28.65
CA ILE A 554 0.20 -55.83 -29.06
C ILE A 554 1.07 -56.10 -27.83
N PHE A 555 0.99 -55.24 -26.81
CA PHE A 555 1.73 -55.46 -25.58
C PHE A 555 1.30 -56.74 -24.89
N ARG A 556 -0.02 -57.02 -24.74
CA ARG A 556 -0.46 -58.26 -24.09
C ARG A 556 0.08 -59.49 -24.79
N VAL A 557 0.00 -59.54 -26.13
CA VAL A 557 0.48 -60.70 -26.89
C VAL A 557 1.99 -60.86 -26.77
N ARG A 558 2.77 -59.78 -26.96
CA ARG A 558 4.24 -59.85 -26.87
C ARG A 558 4.73 -60.14 -25.46
N TRP A 559 4.13 -59.50 -24.45
CA TRP A 559 4.44 -59.70 -23.04
C TRP A 559 4.16 -61.14 -22.60
N SER A 560 2.97 -61.68 -22.88
CA SER A 560 2.61 -63.06 -22.51
C SER A 560 3.51 -64.09 -23.19
N ASN A 561 3.81 -63.90 -24.48
CA ASN A 561 4.71 -64.79 -25.22
C ASN A 561 6.13 -64.75 -24.64
N TYR A 562 6.62 -63.56 -24.30
CA TYR A 562 7.94 -63.38 -23.71
C TYR A 562 8.03 -64.01 -22.31
N GLN A 563 7.03 -63.77 -21.46
CA GLN A 563 6.95 -64.37 -20.13
C GLN A 563 6.97 -65.90 -20.20
N LEU A 564 6.23 -66.49 -21.15
CA LEU A 564 6.20 -67.93 -21.36
C LEU A 564 7.57 -68.47 -21.78
N ILE A 565 8.28 -67.78 -22.68
CA ILE A 565 9.62 -68.17 -23.12
C ILE A 565 10.62 -68.12 -21.96
N VAL A 566 10.64 -67.02 -21.20
CA VAL A 566 11.56 -66.84 -20.07
C VAL A 566 11.27 -67.85 -18.95
N SER A 567 10.00 -68.19 -18.69
CA SER A 567 9.63 -69.15 -17.64
C SER A 567 10.19 -70.57 -17.84
N ARG A 568 10.53 -70.95 -19.09
CA ARG A 568 11.18 -72.24 -19.39
C ARG A 568 12.61 -72.33 -18.82
N PHE A 569 13.18 -71.19 -18.44
CA PHE A 569 14.53 -71.07 -17.90
C PHE A 569 14.53 -70.65 -16.43
N ALA A 570 13.40 -70.74 -15.71
CA ALA A 570 13.27 -70.27 -14.33
C ALA A 570 14.24 -70.90 -13.31
N GLY A 571 14.95 -71.98 -13.67
CA GLY A 571 16.06 -72.53 -12.87
C GLY A 571 17.36 -71.71 -12.92
N GLN A 572 17.46 -70.71 -13.79
CA GLN A 572 18.62 -69.83 -13.93
C GLN A 572 18.38 -68.48 -13.25
N ARG A 573 19.38 -67.96 -12.55
CA ARG A 573 19.30 -66.69 -11.81
C ARG A 573 18.95 -65.50 -12.73
N ALA A 574 19.53 -65.45 -13.92
CA ALA A 574 19.25 -64.41 -14.91
C ALA A 574 17.79 -64.41 -15.40
N ALA A 575 17.22 -65.59 -15.67
CA ALA A 575 15.82 -65.72 -16.05
C ALA A 575 14.86 -65.28 -14.92
N MET A 576 15.19 -65.60 -13.67
CA MET A 576 14.44 -65.12 -12.49
C MET A 576 14.51 -63.60 -12.34
N CYS A 577 15.67 -62.98 -12.62
CA CYS A 577 15.82 -61.53 -12.66
C CYS A 577 14.96 -60.88 -13.76
N ILE A 578 14.85 -61.50 -14.94
CA ILE A 578 13.96 -61.03 -16.02
C ILE A 578 12.48 -61.15 -15.59
N LEU A 579 12.06 -62.31 -15.07
CA LEU A 579 10.68 -62.54 -14.62
C LEU A 579 10.25 -61.57 -13.51
N ALA A 580 11.16 -61.20 -12.60
CA ALA A 580 10.90 -60.23 -11.55
C ALA A 580 10.66 -58.80 -12.09
N LYS A 581 11.21 -58.45 -13.27
CA LYS A 581 11.08 -57.13 -13.90
C LYS A 581 9.86 -57.00 -14.83
N LEU A 582 9.31 -58.11 -15.34
CA LEU A 582 8.12 -58.09 -16.22
C LEU A 582 6.86 -57.42 -15.61
N PRO A 583 6.55 -57.56 -14.31
CA PRO A 583 5.45 -56.82 -13.68
C PRO A 583 5.67 -55.30 -13.64
N LEU A 584 6.92 -54.83 -13.62
CA LEU A 584 7.24 -53.40 -13.65
C LEU A 584 6.92 -52.79 -15.02
N LEU A 585 7.17 -53.52 -16.11
CA LEU A 585 6.77 -53.11 -17.47
C LEU A 585 5.25 -52.96 -17.60
N GLN A 586 4.50 -53.89 -16.99
CA GLN A 586 3.04 -53.79 -16.94
C GLN A 586 2.58 -52.55 -16.16
N LYS A 587 3.22 -52.23 -15.03
CA LYS A 587 2.94 -50.99 -14.27
C LYS A 587 3.24 -49.72 -15.06
N LEU A 588 4.36 -49.66 -15.80
CA LEU A 588 4.70 -48.51 -16.63
C LEU A 588 3.68 -48.29 -17.75
N LYS A 589 3.24 -49.38 -18.38
CA LYS A 589 2.15 -49.32 -19.36
C LYS A 589 0.84 -48.85 -18.73
N ASP A 590 0.46 -49.37 -17.57
CA ASP A 590 -0.77 -48.95 -16.90
C ASP A 590 -0.69 -47.47 -16.50
N ALA A 591 0.48 -46.98 -16.10
CA ALA A 591 0.74 -45.56 -15.85
C ALA A 591 0.62 -44.73 -17.14
N TYR A 592 1.18 -45.19 -18.26
CA TYR A 592 1.04 -44.56 -19.57
C TYR A 592 -0.42 -44.45 -20.00
N GLU A 593 -1.18 -45.55 -19.98
CA GLU A 593 -2.60 -45.57 -20.36
C GLU A 593 -3.44 -44.72 -19.41
N LYS A 594 -3.15 -44.73 -18.11
CA LYS A 594 -3.81 -43.86 -17.12
C LYS A 594 -3.57 -42.38 -17.42
N ARG A 595 -2.32 -41.98 -17.70
CA ARG A 595 -1.99 -40.58 -18.03
C ARG A 595 -2.55 -40.15 -19.37
N LYS A 596 -2.50 -41.03 -20.37
CA LYS A 596 -3.18 -40.83 -21.64
C LYS A 596 -4.67 -40.60 -21.43
N ALA A 597 -5.37 -41.49 -20.72
CA ALA A 597 -6.80 -41.34 -20.43
C ALA A 597 -7.11 -40.04 -19.66
N ALA A 598 -6.25 -39.63 -18.72
CA ALA A 598 -6.39 -38.35 -18.02
C ALA A 598 -6.21 -37.14 -18.95
N TYR A 599 -5.24 -37.19 -19.88
CA TYR A 599 -5.05 -36.15 -20.88
C TYR A 599 -6.23 -36.07 -21.86
N GLU A 600 -6.70 -37.21 -22.35
CA GLU A 600 -7.88 -37.29 -23.22
C GLU A 600 -9.14 -36.78 -22.51
N ALA A 601 -9.29 -37.05 -21.21
CA ALA A 601 -10.36 -36.50 -20.38
C ALA A 601 -10.26 -34.97 -20.29
N ASN A 602 -9.07 -34.41 -20.10
CA ASN A 602 -8.86 -32.96 -20.09
C ASN A 602 -9.14 -32.27 -21.44
N LEU A 603 -9.12 -33.01 -22.54
CA LEU A 603 -9.53 -32.53 -23.87
C LEU A 603 -11.00 -32.83 -24.22
N THR A 604 -11.77 -33.35 -23.27
CA THR A 604 -13.18 -33.69 -23.45
C THR A 604 -14.05 -32.76 -22.59
N PHE A 605 -15.12 -32.20 -23.18
CA PHE A 605 -15.91 -31.16 -22.54
C PHE A 605 -16.48 -31.55 -21.15
N GLY A 606 -17.14 -32.71 -21.02
CA GLY A 606 -17.75 -33.12 -19.75
C GLY A 606 -16.76 -33.30 -18.60
N PRO A 607 -15.67 -34.08 -18.76
CA PRO A 607 -14.63 -34.19 -17.74
C PRO A 607 -13.86 -32.88 -17.48
N PHE A 608 -13.68 -32.03 -18.49
CA PHE A 608 -13.06 -30.72 -18.29
C PHE A 608 -13.94 -29.80 -17.42
N LEU A 609 -15.24 -29.71 -17.72
CA LEU A 609 -16.22 -28.95 -16.94
C LEU A 609 -16.27 -29.41 -15.47
N LEU A 610 -16.04 -30.71 -15.24
CA LEU A 610 -15.92 -31.33 -13.91
C LEU A 610 -14.80 -30.74 -13.07
N ASN A 611 -13.62 -30.61 -13.69
CA ASN A 611 -12.42 -30.10 -13.05
C ASN A 611 -12.42 -28.56 -13.01
N HIS A 612 -13.28 -27.93 -13.80
CA HIS A 612 -13.39 -26.47 -13.93
C HIS A 612 -14.85 -26.00 -13.88
N PRO A 613 -15.51 -26.06 -12.69
CA PRO A 613 -16.92 -25.70 -12.54
C PRO A 613 -17.23 -24.22 -12.82
N GLY A 614 -16.20 -23.37 -12.93
CA GLY A 614 -16.29 -21.96 -13.32
C GLY A 614 -16.36 -21.70 -14.83
N LEU A 615 -16.46 -22.73 -15.67
CA LEU A 615 -16.55 -22.58 -17.12
C LEU A 615 -17.84 -21.87 -17.53
N GLU A 616 -17.73 -20.76 -18.26
CA GLU A 616 -18.85 -19.89 -18.60
C GLU A 616 -18.84 -19.48 -20.06
N HIS A 617 -20.02 -19.26 -20.64
CA HIS A 617 -20.12 -18.61 -21.95
C HIS A 617 -20.06 -17.09 -21.77
N GLY A 618 -19.28 -16.43 -22.62
CA GLY A 618 -19.14 -14.97 -22.63
C GLY A 618 -18.81 -14.35 -23.99
N ALA A 619 -18.81 -15.14 -25.07
CA ALA A 619 -18.44 -14.70 -26.43
C ALA A 619 -17.04 -14.03 -26.50
N GLY A 620 -16.10 -14.51 -25.68
CA GLY A 620 -14.79 -13.89 -25.51
C GLY A 620 -14.09 -14.31 -24.23
N VAL A 621 -13.00 -13.61 -23.90
CA VAL A 621 -12.12 -13.93 -22.76
C VAL A 621 -11.54 -12.64 -22.16
N PRO A 622 -11.40 -12.54 -20.82
CA PRO A 622 -10.65 -11.45 -20.21
C PRO A 622 -9.14 -11.63 -20.40
N PRO A 623 -8.34 -10.54 -20.31
CA PRO A 623 -6.89 -10.64 -20.22
C PRO A 623 -6.46 -11.61 -19.09
N GLY A 624 -5.49 -12.48 -19.38
CA GLY A 624 -5.02 -13.53 -18.47
C GLY A 624 -5.91 -14.77 -18.37
N GLY A 625 -7.06 -14.80 -19.05
CA GLY A 625 -7.98 -15.93 -19.05
C GLY A 625 -7.64 -17.03 -20.07
N THR A 626 -8.46 -18.09 -20.08
CA THR A 626 -8.43 -19.14 -21.10
C THR A 626 -9.73 -19.15 -21.89
N PHE A 627 -9.63 -18.98 -23.21
CA PHE A 627 -10.72 -19.14 -24.16
C PHE A 627 -10.86 -20.60 -24.57
N VAL A 628 -12.06 -21.16 -24.48
CA VAL A 628 -12.32 -22.58 -24.65
C VAL A 628 -13.27 -22.77 -25.83
N LEU A 629 -12.79 -23.42 -26.89
CA LEU A 629 -13.59 -23.83 -28.04
C LEU A 629 -14.13 -25.23 -27.82
N VAL A 630 -15.41 -25.45 -28.09
CA VAL A 630 -16.00 -26.79 -28.12
C VAL A 630 -16.31 -27.18 -29.54
N TYR A 631 -15.76 -28.31 -29.98
CA TYR A 631 -15.92 -28.81 -31.35
C TYR A 631 -16.59 -30.17 -31.41
N LYS A 632 -17.31 -30.39 -32.51
CA LYS A 632 -18.03 -31.63 -32.80
C LYS A 632 -17.68 -32.15 -34.18
N ASN A 633 -17.59 -33.48 -34.34
CA ASN A 633 -17.51 -34.09 -35.65
C ASN A 633 -18.88 -33.93 -36.36
N PRO A 634 -18.94 -33.35 -37.57
CA PRO A 634 -20.22 -33.09 -38.24
C PRO A 634 -21.10 -34.32 -38.53
N GLY A 635 -20.65 -35.55 -38.30
CA GLY A 635 -21.41 -36.76 -38.65
C GLY A 635 -21.48 -36.96 -40.17
N ILE A 636 -22.34 -37.88 -40.65
CA ILE A 636 -22.51 -38.18 -42.09
C ILE A 636 -23.16 -36.97 -42.81
N VAL A 637 -22.36 -35.95 -43.05
CA VAL A 637 -22.69 -34.82 -43.94
C VAL A 637 -22.14 -35.16 -45.33
N ARG A 638 -22.88 -34.82 -46.39
CA ARG A 638 -22.44 -35.07 -47.76
C ARG A 638 -21.05 -34.42 -48.00
N LYS A 639 -20.16 -35.13 -48.69
CA LYS A 639 -18.74 -34.76 -48.93
C LYS A 639 -18.55 -33.37 -49.54
N ASP A 640 -19.50 -32.90 -50.35
CA ASP A 640 -19.53 -31.58 -50.99
C ASP A 640 -19.70 -30.42 -49.99
N VAL A 641 -20.45 -30.62 -48.90
CA VAL A 641 -20.61 -29.62 -47.83
C VAL A 641 -19.40 -29.64 -46.87
N LEU A 642 -18.81 -30.82 -46.63
CA LEU A 642 -17.56 -30.97 -45.88
C LEU A 642 -16.41 -30.22 -46.55
N LEU A 643 -16.28 -30.29 -47.88
CA LEU A 643 -15.25 -29.57 -48.64
C LEU A 643 -15.39 -28.02 -48.61
N LYS A 644 -16.62 -27.51 -48.42
CA LYS A 644 -16.87 -26.07 -48.20
C LYS A 644 -16.52 -25.61 -46.77
N LYS A 645 -16.57 -26.52 -45.79
CA LYS A 645 -16.24 -26.28 -44.37
C LYS A 645 -14.86 -26.79 -43.92
N GLY A 646 -14.01 -27.22 -44.85
CA GLY A 646 -12.63 -27.64 -44.58
C GLY A 646 -12.44 -29.11 -44.23
N GLY A 647 -13.47 -29.95 -44.21
CA GLY A 647 -13.35 -31.39 -43.91
C GLY A 647 -13.05 -31.74 -42.45
N GLU A 648 -12.93 -30.72 -41.59
CA GLU A 648 -12.59 -30.83 -40.17
C GLU A 648 -13.84 -30.91 -39.27
N SER A 649 -13.65 -31.27 -37.99
CA SER A 649 -14.67 -31.01 -36.96
C SER A 649 -14.99 -29.52 -36.87
N ILE A 650 -16.25 -29.21 -36.60
CA ILE A 650 -16.74 -27.84 -36.55
C ILE A 650 -16.84 -27.34 -35.11
N VAL A 651 -16.57 -26.06 -34.89
CA VAL A 651 -16.82 -25.39 -33.61
C VAL A 651 -18.32 -25.22 -33.41
N VAL A 652 -18.85 -25.66 -32.27
CA VAL A 652 -20.28 -25.64 -31.95
C VAL A 652 -20.61 -24.76 -30.75
N ALA A 653 -19.62 -24.41 -29.94
CA ALA A 653 -19.76 -23.51 -28.81
C ALA A 653 -18.42 -22.91 -28.35
N ASP A 654 -18.49 -21.82 -27.59
CA ASP A 654 -17.37 -21.18 -26.91
C ASP A 654 -17.65 -20.95 -25.43
N PHE A 655 -16.60 -21.05 -24.62
CA PHE A 655 -16.59 -20.77 -23.20
C PHE A 655 -15.30 -20.05 -22.81
N TYR A 656 -15.21 -19.58 -21.58
CA TYR A 656 -13.98 -19.04 -21.04
C TYR A 656 -13.85 -19.35 -19.55
N LEU A 657 -12.60 -19.28 -19.09
CA LEU A 657 -12.23 -19.22 -17.68
C LEU A 657 -11.57 -17.87 -17.43
N PRO A 658 -11.86 -17.20 -16.29
CA PRO A 658 -11.26 -15.91 -15.95
C PRO A 658 -9.80 -16.03 -15.49
N TYR A 659 -9.24 -17.23 -15.55
CA TYR A 659 -7.86 -17.55 -15.23
C TYR A 659 -7.28 -18.46 -16.31
N ARG A 660 -5.96 -18.46 -16.40
CA ARG A 660 -5.21 -19.37 -17.25
C ARG A 660 -5.33 -20.79 -16.72
N CYS A 661 -6.11 -21.63 -17.39
CA CYS A 661 -6.04 -23.07 -17.17
C CYS A 661 -4.89 -23.67 -17.95
N CYS A 662 -4.30 -24.72 -17.38
CA CYS A 662 -3.68 -25.77 -18.18
C CYS A 662 -2.46 -25.23 -18.94
N GLY A 663 -1.43 -24.81 -18.19
CA GLY A 663 -0.16 -24.36 -18.77
C GLY A 663 0.45 -25.42 -19.69
N SER A 664 1.08 -24.97 -20.77
CA SER A 664 1.81 -25.84 -21.70
C SER A 664 3.09 -26.34 -21.05
N GLY A 665 2.98 -27.42 -20.29
CA GLY A 665 4.10 -28.09 -19.66
C GLY A 665 3.69 -28.65 -18.31
N ASN A 666 4.29 -29.78 -17.94
CA ASN A 666 4.48 -30.13 -16.53
C ASN A 666 4.84 -28.82 -15.84
N GLY A 667 4.02 -28.36 -14.90
CA GLY A 667 4.44 -27.26 -14.06
C GLY A 667 5.83 -27.64 -13.62
N VAL A 668 6.84 -26.86 -14.02
CA VAL A 668 8.14 -26.96 -13.40
C VAL A 668 7.81 -26.57 -11.98
N GLN A 669 7.50 -27.57 -11.16
CA GLN A 669 7.63 -27.42 -9.75
C GLN A 669 9.12 -27.18 -9.62
N PHE A 670 9.49 -25.90 -9.59
CA PHE A 670 10.63 -25.49 -8.83
C PHE A 670 10.28 -25.93 -7.40
N VAL A 671 10.48 -27.22 -7.12
CA VAL A 671 11.12 -27.59 -5.88
C VAL A 671 12.45 -26.89 -6.04
N LEU A 672 12.51 -25.64 -5.55
CA LEU A 672 13.78 -25.06 -5.18
C LEU A 672 14.43 -26.19 -4.38
N PRO A 673 15.52 -26.81 -4.88
CA PRO A 673 16.21 -27.80 -4.08
C PRO A 673 16.38 -27.15 -2.72
N GLU A 674 15.95 -27.82 -1.65
CA GLU A 674 16.15 -27.28 -0.31
C GLU A 674 17.58 -26.79 -0.29
N PRO A 675 17.81 -25.49 -0.01
CA PRO A 675 19.10 -24.88 -0.28
C PRO A 675 20.18 -25.80 0.29
N PRO A 676 21.20 -26.15 -0.52
CA PRO A 676 22.23 -27.06 -0.06
C PRO A 676 22.74 -26.55 1.29
N PRO A 677 22.97 -27.43 2.28
CA PRO A 677 23.39 -27.01 3.60
C PRO A 677 24.51 -25.97 3.48
N THR A 678 24.30 -24.76 3.98
CA THR A 678 25.34 -23.74 3.90
C THR A 678 26.28 -23.91 5.08
N VAL A 679 27.57 -23.75 4.83
CA VAL A 679 28.61 -23.68 5.85
C VAL A 679 29.44 -22.45 5.54
N GLU A 680 29.36 -21.44 6.40
CA GLU A 680 30.13 -20.21 6.28
C GLU A 680 31.07 -20.05 7.48
N MET A 681 32.34 -19.83 7.18
CA MET A 681 33.39 -19.47 8.13
C MET A 681 34.58 -18.84 7.38
N ARG A 682 35.54 -18.26 8.10
CA ARG A 682 36.78 -17.77 7.49
C ARG A 682 37.60 -18.92 6.89
N ASP A 683 38.21 -18.66 5.74
CA ASP A 683 39.03 -19.63 4.99
C ASP A 683 40.41 -19.90 5.63
N SER A 684 40.85 -19.05 6.55
CA SER A 684 42.15 -19.14 7.19
C SER A 684 42.12 -18.57 8.61
N LEU A 685 42.75 -19.29 9.53
CA LEU A 685 42.83 -18.96 10.95
C LEU A 685 44.26 -19.22 11.45
N CYS A 686 44.71 -18.49 12.45
CA CYS A 686 46.03 -18.67 13.03
C CYS A 686 46.02 -19.80 14.06
N LEU A 687 47.10 -20.58 14.13
CA LEU A 687 47.28 -21.62 15.13
C LEU A 687 47.03 -21.05 16.55
N ASN A 688 46.17 -21.72 17.33
CA ASN A 688 45.76 -21.35 18.68
C ASN A 688 45.04 -19.99 18.82
N SER A 689 44.49 -19.45 17.73
CA SER A 689 43.56 -18.32 17.82
C SER A 689 42.23 -18.73 18.51
N PRO A 690 41.43 -17.77 19.02
CA PRO A 690 40.13 -18.07 19.61
C PRO A 690 39.24 -18.91 18.69
N LYS A 691 38.33 -19.70 19.27
CA LYS A 691 37.42 -20.56 18.51
C LYS A 691 36.60 -19.71 17.53
N GLU A 692 36.57 -20.09 16.26
CA GLU A 692 35.79 -19.38 15.23
C GLU A 692 34.40 -19.99 15.13
N LYS A 693 33.36 -19.16 15.17
CA LYS A 693 31.98 -19.62 14.97
C LYS A 693 31.81 -20.11 13.53
N ILE A 694 31.15 -21.26 13.37
CA ILE A 694 30.77 -21.80 12.06
C ILE A 694 29.26 -21.57 11.89
N ASP A 695 28.88 -20.75 10.91
CA ASP A 695 27.47 -20.51 10.60
C ASP A 695 26.97 -21.60 9.66
N VAL A 696 25.94 -22.33 10.08
CA VAL A 696 25.34 -23.43 9.31
C VAL A 696 23.84 -23.24 9.15
N SER A 697 23.30 -23.68 8.02
CA SER A 697 21.85 -23.70 7.79
C SER A 697 21.43 -24.97 7.03
N PRO A 698 20.50 -25.79 7.56
CA PRO A 698 19.88 -25.73 8.90
C PRO A 698 20.87 -26.15 10.01
N ASP A 699 20.59 -25.83 11.28
CA ASP A 699 21.42 -26.13 12.48
C ASP A 699 21.29 -27.58 13.01
N THR A 700 20.54 -28.41 12.28
CA THR A 700 20.20 -29.79 12.62
C THR A 700 21.23 -30.84 12.19
N GLY A 701 22.28 -30.44 11.47
CA GLY A 701 23.34 -31.33 11.00
C GLY A 701 24.45 -31.58 12.03
N SER A 702 25.52 -32.22 11.58
CA SER A 702 26.73 -32.51 12.36
C SER A 702 28.01 -32.41 11.53
N PHE A 703 29.13 -32.13 12.18
CA PHE A 703 30.47 -32.18 11.59
C PHE A 703 31.19 -33.47 11.99
N ASP A 704 31.90 -34.07 11.04
CA ASP A 704 32.82 -35.19 11.27
C ASP A 704 34.27 -34.67 11.38
N SER A 705 34.54 -33.88 12.42
CA SER A 705 35.89 -33.36 12.66
C SER A 705 36.15 -33.15 14.15
N PRO A 706 37.29 -33.64 14.70
CA PRO A 706 37.65 -33.42 16.11
C PRO A 706 38.03 -31.97 16.41
N LEU A 707 38.20 -31.13 15.39
CA LEU A 707 38.47 -29.70 15.53
C LEU A 707 37.18 -28.88 15.68
N VAL A 708 36.01 -29.47 15.52
CA VAL A 708 34.72 -28.78 15.64
C VAL A 708 34.03 -29.16 16.95
N THR A 709 33.67 -28.17 17.75
CA THR A 709 32.93 -28.33 19.01
C THR A 709 31.55 -27.67 18.91
N LYS A 710 30.52 -28.29 19.50
CA LYS A 710 29.17 -27.71 19.58
C LYS A 710 28.90 -27.21 21.00
N GLU A 711 28.64 -25.92 21.15
CA GLU A 711 28.36 -25.24 22.42
C GLU A 711 27.03 -24.48 22.27
N ASP A 712 26.06 -24.74 23.16
CA ASP A 712 24.72 -24.12 23.15
C ASP A 712 24.02 -24.10 21.78
N GLY A 713 24.13 -25.21 21.04
CA GLY A 713 23.50 -25.33 19.71
C GLY A 713 24.32 -24.75 18.56
N THR A 714 25.41 -24.02 18.83
CA THR A 714 26.27 -23.37 17.84
C THR A 714 27.57 -24.16 17.63
N PHE A 715 28.04 -24.25 16.38
CA PHE A 715 29.30 -24.93 16.05
C PHE A 715 30.49 -23.95 16.06
N PHE A 716 31.63 -24.42 16.55
CA PHE A 716 32.88 -23.66 16.60
C PHE A 716 34.05 -24.50 16.08
N PHE A 717 34.93 -23.89 15.28
CA PHE A 717 36.20 -24.48 14.85
C PHE A 717 37.34 -24.08 15.78
N ASN A 718 38.14 -25.06 16.21
CA ASN A 718 39.29 -24.89 17.08
C ASN A 718 40.59 -25.04 16.26
N PRO A 719 41.31 -23.94 15.97
CA PRO A 719 42.50 -23.97 15.11
C PRO A 719 43.75 -24.46 15.85
N THR A 720 43.77 -25.72 16.32
CA THR A 720 44.86 -26.27 17.18
C THR A 720 45.96 -27.01 16.42
N THR A 721 45.76 -27.33 15.14
CA THR A 721 46.72 -28.08 14.32
C THR A 721 46.98 -27.36 13.00
N VAL A 722 48.25 -27.08 12.67
CA VAL A 722 48.62 -26.43 11.39
C VAL A 722 48.30 -27.34 10.20
N GLY A 723 47.71 -26.77 9.15
CA GLY A 723 47.37 -27.51 7.93
C GLY A 723 46.03 -27.08 7.32
N THR A 724 45.71 -27.62 6.15
CA THR A 724 44.38 -27.47 5.55
C THR A 724 43.47 -28.58 6.07
N HIS A 725 42.38 -28.20 6.73
CA HIS A 725 41.40 -29.12 7.31
C HIS A 725 40.12 -29.06 6.51
N LYS A 726 39.69 -30.22 5.99
CA LYS A 726 38.41 -30.36 5.30
C LYS A 726 37.32 -30.71 6.31
N LEU A 727 36.42 -29.78 6.56
CA LEU A 727 35.28 -29.96 7.46
C LEU A 727 34.06 -30.37 6.64
N THR A 728 33.50 -31.54 6.93
CA THR A 728 32.31 -32.05 6.23
C THR A 728 31.08 -31.91 7.11
N TYR A 729 30.11 -31.12 6.66
CA TYR A 729 28.82 -30.93 7.32
C TYR A 729 27.77 -31.84 6.70
N THR A 730 27.13 -32.65 7.53
CA THR A 730 26.15 -33.65 7.11
C THR A 730 24.79 -33.35 7.73
N VAL A 731 23.75 -33.30 6.88
CA VAL A 731 22.35 -33.20 7.29
C VAL A 731 21.64 -34.47 6.78
N PRO A 732 20.79 -35.15 7.59
CA PRO A 732 20.08 -36.34 7.15
C PRO A 732 19.32 -36.11 5.83
N ASN A 733 19.45 -37.05 4.88
CA ASN A 733 18.82 -37.01 3.55
C ASN A 733 19.25 -35.86 2.62
N ARG A 734 20.37 -35.16 2.91
CA ARG A 734 20.96 -34.16 2.00
C ARG A 734 22.39 -34.52 1.61
N ALA A 735 22.84 -34.04 0.45
CA ALA A 735 24.24 -34.17 0.06
C ALA A 735 25.13 -33.41 1.05
N PRO A 736 26.23 -34.01 1.55
CA PRO A 736 27.13 -33.34 2.47
C PRO A 736 27.84 -32.19 1.77
N VAL A 737 28.06 -31.10 2.51
CA VAL A 737 28.81 -29.93 2.04
C VAL A 737 30.09 -29.85 2.83
N PHE A 738 31.19 -29.49 2.18
CA PHE A 738 32.48 -29.35 2.84
C PHE A 738 33.02 -27.93 2.70
N VAL A 739 33.74 -27.48 3.71
CA VAL A 739 34.55 -26.26 3.70
C VAL A 739 35.99 -26.65 4.04
N GLU A 740 36.95 -26.01 3.38
CA GLU A 740 38.36 -26.14 3.72
C GLU A 740 38.78 -24.90 4.52
N VAL A 741 39.30 -25.12 5.71
CA VAL A 741 39.89 -24.06 6.54
C VAL A 741 41.37 -24.32 6.71
N ARG A 742 42.18 -23.30 6.43
CA ARG A 742 43.63 -23.39 6.57
C ARG A 742 44.07 -22.81 7.91
N VAL A 743 44.57 -23.67 8.79
CA VAL A 743 45.24 -23.23 10.02
C VAL A 743 46.68 -22.91 9.67
N LEU A 744 47.02 -21.63 9.73
CA LEU A 744 48.34 -21.10 9.44
C LEU A 744 49.23 -21.21 10.68
N ALA A 745 50.49 -21.59 10.47
CA ALA A 745 51.49 -21.49 11.51
C ALA A 745 51.67 -20.02 11.91
N LEU A 746 52.03 -19.80 13.17
CA LEU A 746 52.43 -18.48 13.62
C LEU A 746 53.88 -18.25 13.18
N PRO A 747 54.22 -17.06 12.66
CA PRO A 747 55.62 -16.72 12.44
C PRO A 747 56.37 -16.79 13.77
N THR A 748 57.58 -17.34 13.79
CA THR A 748 58.44 -17.32 14.98
C THR A 748 59.59 -16.36 14.74
N VAL A 749 59.91 -15.55 15.74
CA VAL A 749 61.07 -14.67 15.71
C VAL A 749 61.90 -14.83 16.95
N GLY A 750 63.19 -14.57 16.82
CA GLY A 750 64.12 -14.43 17.93
C GLY A 750 65.21 -13.48 17.52
N PHE A 751 65.71 -12.70 18.47
CA PHE A 751 66.85 -11.84 18.21
C PHE A 751 67.74 -11.73 19.44
N ASN A 752 69.03 -11.63 19.19
CA ASN A 752 70.02 -11.29 20.18
C ASN A 752 70.61 -9.93 19.84
N SER A 753 71.07 -9.22 20.86
CA SER A 753 71.66 -7.90 20.71
C SER A 753 73.06 -7.89 21.30
N ASP A 754 74.01 -7.33 20.55
CA ASP A 754 75.38 -7.09 21.00
C ASP A 754 75.71 -5.60 20.85
N LYS A 755 76.45 -5.03 21.81
CA LYS A 755 76.90 -3.63 21.73
C LYS A 755 78.04 -3.52 20.70
N LEU A 756 77.90 -2.60 19.75
CA LEU A 756 78.91 -2.33 18.73
C LEU A 756 79.78 -1.11 19.06
N ALA A 757 79.20 -0.09 19.70
CA ALA A 757 79.89 1.16 20.08
C ALA A 757 79.22 1.79 21.32
N GLU A 758 79.73 2.94 21.76
CA GLU A 758 79.24 3.65 22.97
C GLU A 758 77.73 3.91 22.96
N ASN A 759 77.12 4.14 21.79
CA ASN A 759 75.68 4.36 21.64
C ASN A 759 75.02 3.55 20.51
N GLU A 760 75.63 2.45 20.07
CA GLU A 760 75.13 1.64 18.95
C GLU A 760 75.11 0.16 19.34
N ALA A 761 74.01 -0.53 19.04
CA ALA A 761 73.90 -1.98 19.18
C ALA A 761 73.52 -2.62 17.83
N VAL A 762 74.02 -3.83 17.60
CA VAL A 762 73.58 -4.70 16.51
C VAL A 762 72.59 -5.72 17.04
N PHE A 763 71.53 -5.94 16.27
CA PHE A 763 70.52 -6.94 16.52
C PHE A 763 70.63 -7.99 15.43
N VAL A 764 71.04 -9.21 15.81
CA VAL A 764 71.03 -10.36 14.91
C VAL A 764 69.74 -11.12 15.17
N TYR A 765 68.92 -11.24 14.13
CA TYR A 765 67.58 -11.81 14.25
C TYR A 765 67.40 -13.00 13.32
N GLN A 766 66.63 -13.97 13.79
CA GLN A 766 66.18 -15.13 13.03
C GLN A 766 64.67 -15.14 13.01
N TYR A 767 64.12 -15.50 11.86
CA TYR A 767 62.68 -15.57 11.65
C TYR A 767 62.33 -16.82 10.87
N THR A 768 61.17 -17.40 11.18
CA THR A 768 60.56 -18.46 10.38
C THR A 768 59.15 -18.08 9.97
N ASP A 769 58.81 -18.39 8.73
CA ASP A 769 57.53 -18.08 8.10
C ASP A 769 57.08 -16.61 8.25
N ALA A 770 57.98 -15.62 8.16
CA ALA A 770 57.64 -14.20 8.29
C ALA A 770 57.67 -13.48 6.93
N ARG A 771 56.85 -12.43 6.81
CA ARG A 771 56.80 -11.54 5.65
C ARG A 771 57.20 -10.10 6.00
N VAL A 772 56.89 -9.66 7.21
CA VAL A 772 57.34 -8.38 7.74
C VAL A 772 57.77 -8.60 9.18
N LEU A 773 58.99 -8.16 9.50
CA LEU A 773 59.48 -8.01 10.87
C LEU A 773 59.32 -6.54 11.26
N THR A 774 58.87 -6.28 12.47
CA THR A 774 58.76 -4.93 13.02
C THR A 774 59.60 -4.85 14.29
N PHE A 775 60.66 -4.05 14.23
CA PHE A 775 61.51 -3.70 15.37
C PHE A 775 61.07 -2.38 15.97
N ASP A 776 60.62 -2.41 17.21
CA ASP A 776 60.49 -1.20 18.02
C ASP A 776 61.67 -1.19 19.00
N PHE A 777 62.58 -0.23 18.85
CA PHE A 777 63.78 -0.16 19.69
C PHE A 777 63.52 0.43 21.08
N GLY A 778 62.30 0.90 21.38
CA GLY A 778 61.91 1.41 22.69
C GLY A 778 62.52 2.76 23.05
N ASP A 779 63.06 3.48 22.07
CA ASP A 779 63.66 4.82 22.21
C ASP A 779 62.71 5.95 21.77
N GLY A 780 61.47 5.61 21.38
CA GLY A 780 60.42 6.55 20.99
C GLY A 780 60.43 6.95 19.51
N LEU A 781 61.30 6.36 18.69
CA LEU A 781 61.25 6.47 17.23
C LEU A 781 60.23 5.49 16.63
N GLU A 782 59.77 5.78 15.40
CA GLU A 782 58.84 4.92 14.68
C GLU A 782 59.45 3.51 14.47
N PRO A 783 58.69 2.43 14.74
CA PRO A 783 59.19 1.06 14.58
C PRO A 783 59.67 0.77 13.16
N GLU A 784 60.86 0.19 13.04
CA GLU A 784 61.46 -0.16 11.76
C GLU A 784 60.86 -1.46 11.21
N LYS A 785 60.35 -1.38 9.98
CA LYS A 785 59.72 -2.52 9.29
C LYS A 785 60.63 -3.09 8.23
N ILE A 786 61.01 -4.35 8.41
CA ILE A 786 61.88 -5.09 7.49
C ILE A 786 61.01 -6.08 6.73
N ALA A 787 60.90 -5.90 5.41
CA ALA A 787 60.25 -6.87 4.55
C ALA A 787 61.15 -8.10 4.40
N VAL A 788 60.60 -9.26 4.75
CA VAL A 788 61.27 -10.56 4.65
C VAL A 788 60.36 -11.53 3.90
N ASN A 789 60.84 -12.73 3.58
CA ASN A 789 59.99 -13.74 2.96
C ASN A 789 60.45 -15.14 3.39
N GLY A 790 59.54 -15.93 3.96
CA GLY A 790 59.83 -17.29 4.43
C GLY A 790 60.63 -17.29 5.73
N SER A 791 61.73 -18.06 5.75
CA SER A 791 62.60 -18.19 6.93
C SER A 791 64.00 -17.72 6.61
N GLY A 792 64.66 -17.08 7.56
CA GLY A 792 66.01 -16.58 7.36
C GLY A 792 66.57 -15.92 8.61
N GLU A 793 67.74 -15.32 8.44
CA GLU A 793 68.41 -14.53 9.46
C GLU A 793 68.92 -13.22 8.86
N GLY A 794 69.07 -12.21 9.70
CA GLY A 794 69.52 -10.89 9.30
C GLY A 794 70.15 -10.15 10.45
N ARG A 795 70.69 -8.96 10.14
CA ARG A 795 71.23 -8.05 11.14
C ARG A 795 70.80 -6.63 10.86
N ILE A 796 70.54 -5.89 11.92
CA ILE A 796 70.22 -4.47 11.88
C ILE A 796 71.00 -3.75 12.97
N ASN A 797 71.56 -2.59 12.64
CA ASN A 797 72.23 -1.74 13.59
C ASN A 797 71.30 -0.59 13.95
N HIS A 798 71.21 -0.26 15.24
CA HIS A 798 70.46 0.91 15.70
C HIS A 798 71.30 1.76 16.63
N LYS A 799 71.28 3.07 16.40
CA LYS A 799 71.96 4.07 17.25
C LYS A 799 70.96 4.65 18.24
N PHE A 800 71.23 4.44 19.52
CA PHE A 800 70.39 4.92 20.61
C PHE A 800 70.77 6.34 21.01
N SER A 801 69.76 7.15 21.28
CA SER A 801 69.95 8.46 21.91
C SER A 801 70.12 8.25 23.42
N LEU A 802 71.37 8.13 23.88
CA LEU A 802 71.69 7.95 25.29
C LEU A 802 71.49 9.25 26.08
N ARG A 803 71.35 9.12 27.40
CA ARG A 803 71.35 10.26 28.31
C ARG A 803 72.76 10.88 28.35
N GLU A 804 72.87 12.12 28.83
CA GLU A 804 74.14 12.87 28.87
C GLU A 804 75.29 12.16 29.64
N ASP A 805 74.98 11.18 30.50
CA ASP A 805 75.94 10.37 31.27
C ASP A 805 76.37 9.06 30.57
N GLY A 806 76.00 8.89 29.30
CA GLY A 806 76.29 7.67 28.53
C GLY A 806 75.43 6.47 28.90
N SER A 807 74.41 6.64 29.75
CA SER A 807 73.50 5.56 30.14
C SER A 807 72.18 5.59 29.39
N GLY A 808 71.57 4.42 29.20
CA GLY A 808 70.25 4.27 28.61
C GLY A 808 69.77 2.82 28.68
N GLU A 809 68.55 2.59 29.15
CA GLU A 809 67.89 1.29 29.12
C GLU A 809 66.74 1.34 28.12
N PHE A 810 66.82 0.49 27.10
CA PHE A 810 65.83 0.41 26.03
C PHE A 810 65.30 -1.02 25.95
N THR A 811 63.97 -1.16 25.93
CA THR A 811 63.32 -2.46 25.72
C THR A 811 63.02 -2.60 24.24
N VAL A 812 63.86 -3.36 23.54
CA VAL A 812 63.68 -3.62 22.12
C VAL A 812 62.66 -4.74 21.96
N THR A 813 61.67 -4.53 21.10
CA THR A 813 60.64 -5.52 20.80
C THR A 813 60.65 -5.87 19.32
N LEU A 814 60.56 -7.17 19.04
CA LEU A 814 60.47 -7.72 17.70
C LEU A 814 59.16 -8.48 17.57
N THR A 815 58.34 -8.06 16.61
CA THR A 815 57.16 -8.80 16.16
C THR A 815 57.32 -9.21 14.72
N ALA A 816 56.68 -10.31 14.34
CA ALA A 816 56.57 -10.71 12.95
C ALA A 816 55.14 -10.95 12.55
N THR A 817 54.85 -10.61 11.29
CA THR A 817 53.64 -11.03 10.60
C THR A 817 54.01 -11.76 9.33
N ASN A 818 53.32 -12.86 9.03
CA ASN A 818 53.38 -13.53 7.74
C ASN A 818 52.38 -12.93 6.73
N GLY A 819 51.73 -11.81 7.11
CA GLY A 819 50.72 -11.09 6.35
C GLY A 819 49.28 -11.50 6.69
N ARG A 820 49.07 -12.62 7.41
CA ARG A 820 47.76 -13.03 7.93
C ARG A 820 47.76 -13.36 9.42
N CYS A 821 48.88 -13.82 9.95
CA CYS A 821 49.08 -14.19 11.35
C CYS A 821 50.28 -13.46 11.94
N GLU A 822 50.14 -13.05 13.20
CA GLU A 822 51.16 -12.37 13.99
C GLU A 822 51.72 -13.32 15.05
N THR A 823 52.97 -13.09 15.47
CA THR A 823 53.60 -13.79 16.60
C THR A 823 52.73 -13.74 17.86
N THR A 824 52.66 -14.83 18.64
CA THR A 824 51.86 -14.97 19.88
C THR A 824 52.13 -13.93 20.96
N GLY A 825 53.23 -13.19 20.85
CA GLY A 825 53.56 -12.01 21.63
C GLY A 825 54.87 -11.38 21.13
N PRO A 826 55.13 -10.09 21.44
CA PRO A 826 56.39 -9.46 21.08
C PRO A 826 57.55 -10.16 21.79
N VAL A 827 58.57 -10.55 21.03
CA VAL A 827 59.84 -11.00 21.63
C VAL A 827 60.56 -9.75 22.10
N THR A 828 60.97 -9.72 23.36
CA THR A 828 61.60 -8.53 23.95
C THR A 828 62.99 -8.86 24.44
N ASN A 829 63.92 -7.93 24.25
CA ASN A 829 65.26 -8.00 24.82
C ASN A 829 65.65 -6.60 25.31
N ARG A 830 66.30 -6.53 26.47
CA ARG A 830 66.71 -5.26 27.07
C ARG A 830 68.13 -4.93 26.66
N VAL A 831 68.31 -3.76 26.07
CA VAL A 831 69.64 -3.20 25.79
C VAL A 831 69.92 -2.12 26.83
N ILE A 832 70.87 -2.41 27.72
CA ILE A 832 71.29 -1.51 28.80
C ILE A 832 72.67 -0.98 28.45
N PHE A 833 72.79 0.31 28.14
CA PHE A 833 74.07 1.02 28.11
C PHE A 833 74.38 1.48 29.54
N GLU A 834 75.44 0.92 30.12
CA GLU A 834 75.89 1.25 31.47
C GLU A 834 76.70 2.55 31.43
N PRO A 835 76.53 3.45 32.40
CA PRO A 835 77.35 4.66 32.48
C PRO A 835 78.82 4.29 32.72
N THR A 836 79.76 4.97 32.03
CA THR A 836 81.16 5.03 32.49
C THR A 836 81.14 5.60 33.92
N PRO A 837 81.73 4.94 34.94
CA PRO A 837 81.35 5.16 36.34
C PRO A 837 81.48 6.64 36.72
N PRO A 838 80.37 7.34 37.00
CA PRO A 838 80.42 8.72 37.42
C PRO A 838 80.82 8.78 38.90
N GLU A 839 81.86 9.56 39.17
CA GLU A 839 82.33 9.92 40.52
C GLU A 839 81.12 10.24 41.45
N PRO A 840 81.09 9.73 42.69
CA PRO A 840 80.00 10.01 43.63
C PRO A 840 79.85 11.54 43.79
N ILE A 841 78.61 12.01 43.90
CA ILE A 841 78.36 13.44 44.11
C ILE A 841 78.84 13.79 45.52
N GLU A 842 80.03 14.40 45.62
CA GLU A 842 80.53 14.97 46.87
C GLU A 842 80.08 16.42 46.97
N LEU A 843 79.08 16.67 47.82
CA LEU A 843 78.62 18.01 48.16
C LEU A 843 79.11 18.41 49.56
N LYS A 844 79.96 19.43 49.63
CA LYS A 844 80.56 19.91 50.89
C LYS A 844 80.22 21.38 51.12
N ALA A 845 79.73 21.67 52.32
CA ALA A 845 79.54 23.00 52.88
C ALA A 845 79.98 23.00 54.35
N GLU A 846 80.37 24.16 54.88
CA GLU A 846 80.58 24.32 56.32
C GLU A 846 79.23 24.24 57.04
N GLU A 847 79.16 23.46 58.12
CA GLU A 847 77.93 23.16 58.87
C GLU A 847 77.27 24.43 59.46
N PHE A 848 78.09 25.40 59.87
CA PHE A 848 77.65 26.68 60.44
C PHE A 848 78.41 27.81 59.77
N VAL A 849 77.67 28.80 59.26
CA VAL A 849 78.21 29.89 58.45
C VAL A 849 77.82 31.22 59.09
N CYS A 850 78.75 32.16 59.23
CA CYS A 850 78.43 33.48 59.78
C CYS A 850 77.66 34.32 58.79
N PHE A 851 76.60 35.00 59.24
CA PHE A 851 75.92 35.95 58.38
C PHE A 851 76.87 37.07 57.93
N SER A 852 76.84 37.35 56.64
CA SER A 852 77.57 38.45 56.00
C SER A 852 76.80 38.96 54.80
N LYS A 853 76.84 40.26 54.53
CA LYS A 853 76.28 40.87 53.30
C LYS A 853 77.30 41.01 52.18
N ASP A 854 78.58 40.94 52.54
CA ASP A 854 79.67 41.32 51.63
C ASP A 854 80.58 40.14 51.29
N ILE A 855 80.60 39.10 52.14
CA ILE A 855 81.44 37.91 51.94
C ILE A 855 80.66 36.88 51.14
N LYS A 856 81.20 36.52 49.96
CA LYS A 856 80.70 35.40 49.16
C LYS A 856 81.38 34.12 49.59
N LEU A 857 80.58 33.14 49.99
CA LEU A 857 81.01 31.79 50.28
C LEU A 857 80.55 30.87 49.16
N LYS A 858 81.04 29.63 49.17
CA LYS A 858 80.77 28.69 48.09
C LYS A 858 80.56 27.28 48.62
N VAL A 859 79.43 26.69 48.22
CA VAL A 859 79.22 25.24 48.32
C VAL A 859 79.93 24.57 47.15
N THR A 860 80.73 23.55 47.43
CA THR A 860 81.45 22.81 46.39
C THR A 860 80.80 21.46 46.15
N GLY A 861 80.37 21.23 44.92
CA GLY A 861 79.86 19.95 44.42
C GLY A 861 80.82 19.39 43.36
N LYS A 862 81.19 18.12 43.49
CA LYS A 862 81.95 17.36 42.47
C LYS A 862 81.16 16.10 42.05
N PRO A 863 81.26 15.63 40.80
CA PRO A 863 82.02 16.22 39.68
C PRO A 863 81.37 17.51 39.14
N ALA A 864 82.15 18.35 38.45
CA ALA A 864 81.73 19.69 38.01
C ALA A 864 80.66 19.64 36.89
N GLY A 865 79.72 20.59 36.89
CA GLY A 865 78.71 20.74 35.82
C GLY A 865 77.25 20.71 36.30
N GLY A 866 77.01 20.37 37.56
CA GLY A 866 75.67 20.36 38.15
C GLY A 866 75.23 21.76 38.56
N LYS A 867 73.93 21.89 38.84
CA LYS A 867 73.31 23.14 39.25
C LYS A 867 73.04 23.16 40.75
N PHE A 868 73.39 24.26 41.39
CA PHE A 868 73.06 24.51 42.79
C PHE A 868 71.73 25.24 42.90
N THR A 869 70.83 24.78 43.76
CA THR A 869 69.56 25.45 44.05
C THR A 869 69.35 25.49 45.56
N SER A 870 68.73 26.56 46.04
CA SER A 870 68.30 26.69 47.42
C SER A 870 67.04 27.53 47.44
N ASP A 871 66.05 27.09 48.23
CA ASP A 871 64.77 27.80 48.32
C ASP A 871 64.86 29.01 49.25
N THR A 872 65.92 29.10 50.06
CA THR A 872 66.04 30.08 51.16
C THR A 872 67.23 31.02 51.03
N LEU A 873 68.16 30.77 50.09
CA LEU A 873 69.29 31.66 49.76
C LEU A 873 69.38 31.84 48.25
N GLU A 874 69.70 33.06 47.80
CA GLU A 874 70.11 33.26 46.41
C GLU A 874 71.52 32.69 46.21
N ILE A 875 71.57 31.50 45.60
CA ILE A 875 72.80 30.81 45.23
C ILE A 875 73.00 30.80 43.72
N SER A 876 74.24 31.04 43.29
CA SER A 876 74.60 30.97 41.88
C SER A 876 74.48 29.53 41.38
N ALA A 877 73.48 29.29 40.54
CA ALA A 877 73.19 27.97 39.99
C ALA A 877 74.40 27.29 39.33
N ARG A 878 75.34 28.06 38.76
CA ARG A 878 76.54 27.48 38.11
C ARG A 878 77.74 27.34 39.02
N SER A 879 77.95 28.26 39.95
CA SER A 879 79.22 28.32 40.70
C SER A 879 79.10 27.80 42.13
N GLY A 880 77.88 27.63 42.66
CA GLY A 880 77.65 27.30 44.07
C GLY A 880 77.98 28.44 45.03
N SER A 881 78.30 29.62 44.50
CA SER A 881 78.64 30.79 45.32
C SER A 881 77.37 31.48 45.79
N PHE A 882 77.30 31.84 47.07
CA PHE A 882 76.19 32.53 47.71
C PHE A 882 76.71 33.53 48.73
N VAL A 883 75.86 34.48 49.13
CA VAL A 883 76.12 35.38 50.24
C VAL A 883 75.21 34.93 51.40
N PRO A 884 75.73 34.62 52.60
CA PRO A 884 74.92 34.20 53.74
C PRO A 884 74.24 35.42 54.39
N ASN A 885 73.32 36.07 53.66
CA ASN A 885 72.61 37.28 54.10
C ASN A 885 71.16 37.01 54.54
N VAL A 886 70.81 35.75 54.73
CA VAL A 886 69.56 35.32 55.36
C VAL A 886 69.96 34.41 56.50
N GLU A 887 69.43 34.65 57.69
CA GLU A 887 69.77 33.89 58.90
C GLU A 887 68.82 32.69 59.08
N GLY A 888 69.35 31.56 59.57
CA GLY A 888 68.57 30.33 59.80
C GLY A 888 69.12 29.08 59.10
N PRO A 889 68.37 27.97 59.10
CA PRO A 889 68.76 26.74 58.43
C PRO A 889 68.53 26.86 56.92
N HIS A 890 69.53 26.44 56.14
CA HIS A 890 69.48 26.45 54.69
C HIS A 890 69.87 25.08 54.14
N THR A 891 69.16 24.68 53.09
CA THR A 891 69.47 23.48 52.32
C THR A 891 69.86 23.91 50.93
N VAL A 892 71.02 23.46 50.46
CA VAL A 892 71.45 23.61 49.07
C VAL A 892 71.42 22.25 48.43
N GLN A 893 70.67 22.15 47.34
CA GLN A 893 70.62 20.96 46.51
C GLN A 893 71.58 21.14 45.32
N TYR A 894 72.39 20.14 45.04
CA TYR A 894 73.22 20.06 43.85
C TYR A 894 72.67 18.98 42.93
N THR A 895 72.12 19.40 41.80
CA THR A 895 71.51 18.53 40.80
C THR A 895 72.47 18.36 39.62
N LEU A 896 72.97 17.15 39.40
CA LEU A 896 73.81 16.80 38.26
C LEU A 896 73.11 15.66 37.50
N GLY A 897 72.49 16.01 36.37
CA GLY A 897 71.56 15.13 35.66
C GLY A 897 70.31 14.88 36.51
N ASN A 898 69.90 13.63 36.64
CA ASN A 898 68.78 13.21 37.49
C ASN A 898 69.19 12.89 38.94
N ARG A 899 70.48 13.02 39.26
CA ARG A 899 71.01 12.77 40.59
C ARG A 899 71.06 14.09 41.35
N ALA A 900 70.46 14.12 42.53
CA ALA A 900 70.45 15.27 43.41
C ALA A 900 70.99 14.86 44.77
N GLU A 901 71.93 15.65 45.29
CA GLU A 901 72.35 15.54 46.69
C GLU A 901 72.12 16.86 47.39
N GLU A 902 71.81 16.81 48.68
CA GLU A 902 71.49 17.98 49.49
C GLU A 902 72.50 18.13 50.62
N VAL A 903 72.97 19.36 50.82
CA VAL A 903 73.75 19.73 52.00
C VAL A 903 73.00 20.77 52.79
N LYS A 904 72.93 20.56 54.11
CA LYS A 904 72.30 21.48 55.05
C LYS A 904 73.38 22.18 55.84
N PHE A 905 73.24 23.49 55.98
CA PHE A 905 74.05 24.30 56.86
C PHE A 905 73.20 25.40 57.47
N PHE A 906 73.68 25.98 58.56
CA PHE A 906 72.94 27.01 59.27
C PHE A 906 73.69 28.34 59.20
N VAL A 907 73.02 29.39 58.71
CA VAL A 907 73.56 30.74 58.75
C VAL A 907 73.26 31.35 60.12
N LEU A 908 74.33 31.54 60.89
CA LEU A 908 74.31 32.11 62.22
C LEU A 908 73.88 33.58 62.15
N PRO A 909 73.00 34.04 63.05
CA PRO A 909 72.31 35.33 62.95
C PRO A 909 73.27 36.53 62.83
N GLU A 910 72.91 37.52 62.00
CA GLU A 910 73.71 38.75 61.82
C GLU A 910 73.65 39.64 63.05
N THR A 911 72.43 39.75 63.58
CA THR A 911 72.07 40.70 64.62
C THR A 911 71.12 40.00 65.58
N PHE A 912 70.96 40.60 66.74
CA PHE A 912 69.95 40.18 67.70
C PHE A 912 69.10 41.39 68.07
N ALA A 913 67.80 41.17 68.23
CA ALA A 913 66.89 42.23 68.61
C ALA A 913 66.82 42.30 70.14
N ILE A 914 67.07 43.49 70.69
CA ILE A 914 66.80 43.77 72.10
C ILE A 914 65.37 44.27 72.19
N GLU A 915 64.54 43.55 72.91
CA GLU A 915 63.12 43.84 73.09
C GLU A 915 62.79 43.99 74.58
N ASN A 916 61.59 44.50 74.88
CA ASN A 916 61.04 44.56 76.23
C ASN A 916 61.97 45.17 77.29
N ILE A 917 62.69 46.24 76.92
CA ILE A 917 63.55 46.99 77.84
C ILE A 917 62.66 47.62 78.92
N SER A 918 62.68 47.03 80.10
CA SER A 918 61.92 47.44 81.26
C SER A 918 62.86 48.12 82.26
N ARG A 919 62.52 49.37 82.61
CA ARG A 919 63.20 50.14 83.66
C ARG A 919 62.33 50.05 84.92
N PRO A 920 62.55 49.11 85.85
CA PRO A 920 61.87 49.12 87.14
C PRO A 920 61.97 50.50 87.78
N VAL A 921 60.83 51.00 88.25
CA VAL A 921 60.61 52.35 88.76
C VAL A 921 61.54 52.60 89.96
N GLY A 922 62.69 53.22 89.70
CA GLY A 922 63.77 53.41 90.67
C GLY A 922 65.16 53.04 90.12
N ASN A 923 65.68 53.86 89.22
CA ASN A 923 67.00 53.93 88.59
C ASN A 923 68.20 53.14 89.17
N VAL A 924 68.26 51.81 89.07
CA VAL A 924 69.59 51.13 89.07
C VAL A 924 69.70 49.97 88.08
N SER A 925 68.62 49.22 87.82
CA SER A 925 68.67 48.04 86.95
C SER A 925 67.77 48.20 85.73
N VAL A 926 68.31 47.95 84.55
CA VAL A 926 67.51 47.67 83.34
C VAL A 926 67.39 46.16 83.18
N THR A 927 66.18 45.70 82.91
CA THR A 927 65.90 44.35 82.41
C THR A 927 65.53 44.46 80.94
N PHE A 928 66.02 43.55 80.12
CA PHE A 928 65.67 43.52 78.71
C PHE A 928 65.69 42.09 78.21
N ASP A 929 64.92 41.84 77.18
CA ASP A 929 64.89 40.57 76.49
C ASP A 929 65.72 40.68 75.22
N VAL A 930 66.41 39.62 74.86
CA VAL A 930 67.07 39.48 73.57
C VAL A 930 66.40 38.34 72.84
N VAL A 931 65.83 38.62 71.68
CA VAL A 931 65.26 37.59 70.81
C VAL A 931 66.22 37.37 69.67
N ILE A 932 66.64 36.13 69.50
CA ILE A 932 67.54 35.72 68.42
C ILE A 932 67.18 34.31 67.98
N LEU A 933 67.55 33.93 66.76
CA LEU A 933 67.38 32.57 66.26
C LEU A 933 67.92 31.54 67.25
N SER A 934 67.09 30.55 67.57
CA SER A 934 67.40 29.42 68.42
C SER A 934 68.64 28.71 67.88
N PRO A 935 69.71 28.57 68.69
CA PRO A 935 70.93 27.98 68.18
C PRO A 935 70.71 26.48 67.92
N PRO A 936 71.12 25.96 66.75
CA PRO A 936 71.16 24.53 66.49
C PRO A 936 72.20 23.83 67.40
N GLU A 937 72.10 22.50 67.50
CA GLU A 937 72.95 21.70 68.37
C GLU A 937 74.45 21.90 68.04
N GLY A 938 75.26 22.17 69.06
CA GLY A 938 76.69 22.50 68.90
C GLY A 938 77.00 24.00 68.77
N VAL A 939 75.99 24.88 68.66
CA VAL A 939 76.17 26.34 68.71
C VAL A 939 75.75 26.88 70.07
N THR A 940 76.56 27.76 70.63
CA THR A 940 76.32 28.43 71.91
C THR A 940 76.56 29.93 71.77
N TYR A 941 75.75 30.71 72.49
CA TYR A 941 75.83 32.16 72.48
C TYR A 941 76.42 32.61 73.81
N GLN A 942 77.55 33.31 73.75
CA GLN A 942 78.18 33.91 74.91
C GLN A 942 77.99 35.42 74.86
N TRP A 943 77.37 35.95 75.90
CA TRP A 943 77.03 37.36 75.97
C TRP A 943 78.05 38.08 76.82
N LYS A 944 78.44 39.28 76.40
CA LYS A 944 79.23 40.19 77.21
C LYS A 944 78.59 41.57 77.19
N LEU A 945 78.79 42.30 78.26
CA LEU A 945 78.36 43.67 78.42
C LEU A 945 79.57 44.49 78.85
N ASP A 946 79.93 45.50 78.06
CA ASP A 946 81.16 46.28 78.20
C ASP A 946 82.39 45.35 78.38
N GLU A 947 82.50 44.35 77.50
CA GLU A 947 83.52 43.29 77.49
C GLU A 947 83.49 42.28 78.65
N ARG A 948 82.59 42.41 79.63
CA ARG A 948 82.46 41.44 80.73
C ARG A 948 81.39 40.41 80.44
N PRO A 949 81.66 39.09 80.57
CA PRO A 949 80.65 38.05 80.35
C PRO A 949 79.43 38.25 81.23
N ILE A 950 78.25 38.10 80.64
CA ILE A 950 76.97 38.10 81.35
C ILE A 950 76.17 36.88 80.89
N GLU A 951 75.38 36.31 81.79
CA GLU A 951 74.50 35.18 81.49
C GLU A 951 73.04 35.63 81.56
N PRO A 952 72.15 35.10 80.71
CA PRO A 952 70.74 35.41 80.76
C PRO A 952 70.12 34.82 82.04
N SER A 953 69.28 35.62 82.70
CA SER A 953 68.50 35.21 83.87
C SER A 953 67.41 34.19 83.55
N GLU A 954 66.89 34.20 82.31
CA GLU A 954 65.89 33.25 81.85
C GLU A 954 66.05 33.02 80.33
N LYS A 955 65.80 31.80 79.86
CA LYS A 955 65.81 31.44 78.43
C LYS A 955 64.51 30.70 78.11
N SER A 956 63.70 31.24 77.20
CA SER A 956 62.46 30.63 76.76
C SER A 956 62.33 30.65 75.23
N PRO A 957 61.74 29.61 74.61
CA PRO A 957 61.42 29.67 73.18
C PRO A 957 60.35 30.74 72.93
N ASP A 958 60.57 31.61 71.94
CA ASP A 958 59.71 32.77 71.68
C ASP A 958 58.74 32.54 70.52
N ARG A 959 59.30 32.18 69.36
CA ARG A 959 58.61 31.88 68.09
C ARG A 959 59.33 30.74 67.41
N ILE A 960 58.77 30.21 66.31
CA ILE A 960 59.37 29.10 65.55
C ILE A 960 60.84 29.46 65.23
N ASN A 961 61.76 28.64 65.72
CA ASN A 961 63.21 28.81 65.61
C ASN A 961 63.80 30.10 66.21
N MET A 962 63.13 30.77 67.15
CA MET A 962 63.70 31.87 67.94
C MET A 962 63.64 31.60 69.44
N THR A 963 64.70 31.98 70.15
CA THR A 963 64.77 31.92 71.61
C THR A 963 64.85 33.34 72.16
N ARG A 964 64.03 33.63 73.18
CA ARG A 964 64.09 34.84 73.99
C ARG A 964 64.96 34.59 75.22
N PHE A 965 65.94 35.46 75.42
CA PHE A 965 66.88 35.45 76.52
C PHE A 965 66.68 36.72 77.35
N LYS A 966 66.33 36.58 78.63
CA LYS A 966 66.06 37.71 79.51
C LYS A 966 67.28 38.04 80.35
N PHE A 967 67.76 39.28 80.28
CA PHE A 967 68.87 39.77 81.08
C PHE A 967 68.37 40.78 82.11
N GLY A 968 68.88 40.70 83.35
CA GLY A 968 68.46 41.58 84.43
C GLY A 968 69.63 42.17 85.22
N ARG A 969 69.43 43.39 85.73
CA ARG A 969 70.38 44.18 86.55
C ARG A 969 71.58 44.75 85.80
N VAL A 970 71.33 45.39 84.67
CA VAL A 970 72.35 46.18 83.97
C VAL A 970 72.25 47.68 84.32
N GLY A 971 73.35 48.31 84.74
CA GLY A 971 73.40 49.71 85.18
C GLY A 971 73.17 50.73 84.04
N ARG A 972 72.62 51.93 84.38
CA ARG A 972 72.24 52.97 83.42
C ARG A 972 73.44 53.56 82.65
N GLY A 973 73.31 53.61 81.32
CA GLY A 973 74.08 54.52 80.45
C GLY A 973 75.03 53.83 79.48
N GLY A 974 74.77 54.00 78.17
CA GLY A 974 75.70 53.80 77.05
C GLY A 974 76.50 52.50 77.04
N ARG A 975 75.88 51.38 77.42
CA ARG A 975 76.59 50.11 77.56
C ARG A 975 76.58 49.33 76.25
N GLN A 976 77.69 48.72 75.91
CA GLN A 976 77.86 47.98 74.69
C GLN A 976 77.62 46.49 74.98
N MET A 977 76.52 45.94 74.48
CA MET A 977 76.25 44.52 74.58
C MET A 977 76.80 43.81 73.35
N THR A 978 77.65 42.83 73.58
CA THR A 978 78.26 42.04 72.51
C THR A 978 77.87 40.58 72.65
N LEU A 979 77.52 39.96 71.54
CA LEU A 979 77.30 38.54 71.40
C LEU A 979 78.50 37.92 70.67
N GLN A 980 79.16 36.97 71.31
CA GLN A 980 80.08 36.04 70.67
C GLN A 980 79.33 34.74 70.36
N ILE A 981 79.33 34.33 69.10
CA ILE A 981 78.77 33.04 68.70
C ILE A 981 79.90 32.01 68.68
N LEU A 982 79.75 30.96 69.47
CA LEU A 982 80.70 29.86 69.55
C LEU A 982 80.09 28.58 68.99
N VAL A 983 80.81 27.92 68.08
CA VAL A 983 80.46 26.59 67.57
C VAL A 983 81.47 25.60 68.14
N LYS A 984 80.99 24.55 68.80
CA LYS A 984 81.82 23.55 69.49
C LYS A 984 82.88 24.22 70.40
N GLN A 985 82.45 25.26 71.14
CA GLN A 985 83.24 26.10 72.05
C GLN A 985 84.32 27.01 71.43
N ASN A 986 84.45 27.08 70.09
CA ASN A 986 85.34 28.04 69.43
C ASN A 986 84.55 29.23 68.90
N PRO A 987 85.01 30.48 69.08
CA PRO A 987 84.36 31.63 68.47
C PRO A 987 84.50 31.57 66.95
N VAL A 988 83.38 31.56 66.22
CA VAL A 988 83.38 31.37 64.75
C VAL A 988 83.01 32.65 63.99
N CYS A 989 82.15 33.50 64.58
CA CYS A 989 81.76 34.76 63.97
C CYS A 989 82.29 35.95 64.75
N ASP A 990 82.54 37.05 64.03
CA ASP A 990 82.89 38.33 64.62
C ASP A 990 81.87 38.75 65.68
N LEU A 991 82.37 39.38 66.75
CA LEU A 991 81.56 39.87 67.88
C LEU A 991 80.46 40.80 67.38
N LYS A 992 79.21 40.36 67.53
CA LYS A 992 78.05 41.15 67.14
C LYS A 992 77.70 42.09 68.27
N THR A 993 77.67 43.38 67.99
CA THR A 993 77.61 44.39 69.04
C THR A 993 76.44 45.32 68.85
N VAL A 994 75.63 45.48 69.89
CA VAL A 994 74.52 46.43 69.94
C VAL A 994 74.76 47.37 71.13
N LEU A 995 74.76 48.68 70.87
CA LEU A 995 74.81 49.67 71.93
C LEU A 995 73.43 49.75 72.60
N LEU A 996 73.39 49.46 73.89
CA LEU A 996 72.25 49.78 74.75
C LEU A 996 72.25 51.29 75.00
N ASN A 997 71.78 52.02 74.01
CA ASN A 997 71.53 53.45 74.16
C ASN A 997 70.26 53.61 75.00
N GLY A 998 70.41 54.34 76.10
CA GLY A 998 69.47 54.43 77.20
C GLY A 998 68.04 54.67 76.76
#